data_AF-A0AAV6AW54-F1
#
_entry.id   AF-A0AAV6AW54-F1
#
_cell.length_a   1.000
_cell.length_b   1.000
_cell.length_c   1.000
_cell.angle_alpha   90.00
_cell.angle_beta   90.00
_cell.angle_gamma   90.00
#
_symmetry.space_group_name_H-M   'P 1'
#
loop_
_entity.id
_entity.type
_entity.pdbx_description
1 polymer ?
#
loop_
_entity_poly.entity_id
_entity_poly.type
_entity_poly.pdbx_seq_one_letter_code
_entity_poly.pdbx_strand_id
1 'polypeptide(L)'
;NPVTGYRKYIDPVDFADFFVVNVLTRNSDGLLISIFPWKGDDNKLRMGPVWDFNFNTYYISGAPTGSLLWRSERLWYRRLFADPDFLQLYIDRWWEHRRGPMSNAGMDAIIDRQMADITPAKALLNGLATTNDWIARLTQMKTWLKDRANWIDSNYLRPPAFNVNGGHVPDGFQVVISGTNGTIYFSTDGSDPRASGGAVAASAQAYQLPFPLNAQTLVQARIKNGTNWSGLTAAVFRTPQDFSKLAITEIMYNPPAWGAVAGDELEFLEFKNIGTNTLNLGGLTFTAGINFTFPNGTLLAPGQFFLLARNAFAVQSRYPGVAVNGVYTGRLDNSGETLRLSTPLTNTVLSVTYNDRAPWPLAPDGYGFSIVPQSALAPDNSDDGTRWRASSAVGGSPGADDPASTIARVLINELLTLTDSPLIDMVELFNPTGQNVDISGWFLSDDGTVPGKFRIPNGTTIPAGGYVVFTETNFNPTPPTLFNFSLDSAGDSLYVTSADTSGNLTGYSHGLSFGGAANGVSFGRHVNSIGEEQFPAQLATTLGATNAGPVVGPVVISEIMYHPVATGDEFIELRNITPMAIPLFDPANPTNTWRVNGLGFTLPTNVVMASNGFALIVATNPAIFRAKYSVPESVTVLGPYAGLLQDSGEQLELQRPEVPDTNGIAYITVDEVRYNDKAPWPPGADGGGPSLQRRVPADYGNDPINWTAAVLTPGAEFPGGDAPVIIAQPQSRTVIAGSNVTFSVGVTGAPPLNFVWRFNGAAIAGATTATLTLSNVQTSQSGSYRVDVFNSAGSASGLPATLTVLSPVTFTLQPAPQNVLPGTNVTLAASAAGHGNVRYQWRFGGTNIPGATNTTYSFTNASLANHGTYSVTAMDDISSAVSSDAFIFVLVRPGFVQQPQPQTVLQGQTATFSVVATGAPPIWFRWIRGGIPYLTNSVPLLVLTNCQANTSVRAAATNMATGPGGINSSTVQLTVLADNDRDGMADDWERQFGFNTNNAADAFLDFDGDTMINRDEYIAGTEPTNAESYLKFESLETAGGAKVTFQAVSARSYSIEVTDALGSGEWLLFTNIAARPTNYTHQVPDPNYTAKRFYRIVTPSR
;
A
#
# COMPACT_ATOMS: atom_id res chain seq x y z
N ASN A 1 10.60 8.28 -39.52
CA ASN A 1 9.59 7.21 -39.50
C ASN A 1 9.24 6.93 -38.04
N PRO A 2 7.99 7.14 -37.60
CA PRO A 2 7.56 6.91 -36.21
C PRO A 2 7.60 5.43 -35.79
N VAL A 3 7.42 4.51 -36.74
CA VAL A 3 7.36 3.06 -36.47
C VAL A 3 8.76 2.42 -36.41
N THR A 4 9.70 2.82 -37.26
CA THR A 4 11.03 2.16 -37.36
C THR A 4 12.24 3.07 -37.19
N GLY A 5 12.01 4.39 -37.09
CA GLY A 5 13.07 5.39 -37.21
C GLY A 5 13.63 5.86 -35.87
N TYR A 6 12.86 6.60 -35.08
CA TYR A 6 13.43 7.36 -33.97
C TYR A 6 13.69 6.53 -32.70
N ARG A 7 12.90 5.48 -32.45
CA ARG A 7 13.02 4.61 -31.24
C ARG A 7 14.31 3.82 -31.16
N LYS A 8 15.01 3.66 -32.29
CA LYS A 8 16.35 3.06 -32.34
C LYS A 8 17.42 4.01 -31.78
N TYR A 9 17.14 5.31 -31.79
CA TYR A 9 18.12 6.35 -31.48
C TYR A 9 17.80 7.13 -30.22
N ILE A 10 16.60 7.03 -29.65
CA ILE A 10 16.24 7.72 -28.40
C ILE A 10 15.59 6.75 -27.40
N ASP A 11 15.73 7.06 -26.12
CA ASP A 11 14.88 6.49 -25.07
C ASP A 11 13.56 7.29 -25.01
N PRO A 12 12.42 6.71 -25.41
CA PRO A 12 11.16 7.44 -25.47
C PRO A 12 10.58 7.73 -24.08
N VAL A 13 10.95 6.97 -23.03
CA VAL A 13 10.48 7.20 -21.65
C VAL A 13 11.13 8.44 -21.08
N ASP A 14 12.46 8.57 -21.19
CA ASP A 14 13.20 9.74 -20.73
C ASP A 14 12.68 11.02 -21.41
N PHE A 15 12.40 10.94 -22.71
CA PHE A 15 11.82 12.05 -23.46
C PHE A 15 10.42 12.39 -22.96
N ALA A 16 9.54 11.39 -22.77
CA ALA A 16 8.20 11.61 -22.25
C ALA A 16 8.22 12.26 -20.85
N ASP A 17 9.05 11.77 -19.93
CA ASP A 17 9.21 12.32 -18.58
C ASP A 17 9.77 13.75 -18.59
N PHE A 18 10.75 14.01 -19.46
CA PHE A 18 11.25 15.36 -19.68
C PHE A 18 10.13 16.31 -20.11
N PHE A 19 9.27 15.91 -21.04
CA PHE A 19 8.10 16.73 -21.43
C PHE A 19 7.10 16.86 -20.28
N VAL A 20 6.80 15.80 -19.53
CA VAL A 20 5.84 15.83 -18.43
C VAL A 20 6.20 16.92 -17.42
N VAL A 21 7.46 16.95 -16.96
CA VAL A 21 7.92 17.94 -15.96
C VAL A 21 7.90 19.36 -16.54
N ASN A 22 8.43 19.57 -17.75
CA ASN A 22 8.48 20.90 -18.35
C ASN A 22 7.08 21.44 -18.72
N VAL A 23 6.14 20.58 -19.13
CA VAL A 23 4.77 20.97 -19.46
C VAL A 23 3.94 21.27 -18.21
N LEU A 24 4.12 20.49 -17.13
CA LEU A 24 3.50 20.75 -15.83
C LEU A 24 3.92 22.12 -15.29
N THR A 25 5.20 22.45 -15.39
CA THR A 25 5.77 23.68 -14.84
C THR A 25 5.73 24.87 -15.81
N ARG A 26 5.26 24.65 -17.05
CA ARG A 26 5.38 25.60 -18.17
C ARG A 26 6.80 26.15 -18.35
N ASN A 27 7.82 25.30 -18.19
CA ASN A 27 9.20 25.67 -18.44
C ASN A 27 9.47 25.80 -19.96
N SER A 28 9.19 27.00 -20.50
CA SER A 28 9.37 27.29 -21.92
C SER A 28 10.82 27.21 -22.37
N ASP A 29 11.76 27.54 -21.47
CA ASP A 29 13.19 27.55 -21.75
C ASP A 29 13.74 26.13 -21.79
N GLY A 30 13.32 25.27 -20.86
CA GLY A 30 13.57 23.82 -20.90
C GLY A 30 13.07 23.15 -22.19
N LEU A 31 11.99 23.65 -22.81
CA LEU A 31 11.49 23.17 -24.10
C LEU A 31 12.08 23.90 -25.32
N LEU A 32 12.95 24.88 -25.11
CA LEU A 32 13.56 25.66 -26.18
C LEU A 32 15.09 25.55 -26.14
N ILE A 33 15.74 26.25 -25.22
CA ILE A 33 17.19 26.47 -25.22
C ILE A 33 17.91 25.63 -24.15
N SER A 34 17.20 25.17 -23.12
CA SER A 34 17.79 24.51 -21.94
C SER A 34 17.53 22.99 -21.96
N ILE A 35 17.52 22.39 -23.16
CA ILE A 35 17.46 20.94 -23.32
C ILE A 35 18.81 20.31 -22.97
N PHE A 36 18.80 19.13 -22.34
CA PHE A 36 20.01 18.38 -22.00
C PHE A 36 19.95 16.96 -22.59
N PRO A 37 20.26 16.79 -23.89
CA PRO A 37 20.38 15.48 -24.47
C PRO A 37 21.75 14.86 -24.17
N TRP A 38 21.79 13.60 -23.78
CA TRP A 38 23.04 12.86 -23.56
C TRP A 38 22.92 11.44 -24.11
N LYS A 39 24.06 10.80 -24.40
CA LYS A 39 24.08 9.46 -24.99
C LYS A 39 24.29 8.42 -23.89
N GLY A 40 23.34 7.50 -23.75
CA GLY A 40 23.43 6.38 -22.82
C GLY A 40 24.38 5.29 -23.28
N ASP A 41 24.71 4.38 -22.35
CA ASP A 41 25.55 3.20 -22.60
C ASP A 41 24.89 2.22 -23.59
N ASP A 42 23.56 2.30 -23.72
CA ASP A 42 22.75 1.59 -24.72
C ASP A 42 22.80 2.24 -26.12
N ASN A 43 23.67 3.24 -26.31
CA ASN A 43 23.79 4.07 -27.50
C ASN A 43 22.54 4.87 -27.88
N LYS A 44 21.55 5.00 -26.99
CA LYS A 44 20.37 5.84 -27.23
C LYS A 44 20.58 7.25 -26.68
N LEU A 45 19.97 8.21 -27.34
CA LEU A 45 19.86 9.58 -26.85
C LEU A 45 18.80 9.63 -25.75
N ARG A 46 19.16 10.19 -24.61
CA ARG A 46 18.35 10.39 -23.41
C ARG A 46 18.16 11.88 -23.17
N MET A 47 17.19 12.25 -22.35
CA MET A 47 16.85 13.66 -22.08
C MET A 47 16.81 13.92 -20.57
N GLY A 48 17.47 14.98 -20.13
CA GLY A 48 17.56 15.39 -18.73
C GLY A 48 19.00 15.48 -18.22
N PRO A 49 19.26 16.08 -17.04
CA PRO A 49 18.27 16.54 -16.06
C PRO A 49 17.47 17.76 -16.54
N VAL A 50 16.32 17.99 -15.92
CA VAL A 50 15.55 19.22 -16.13
C VAL A 50 16.22 20.33 -15.33
N TRP A 51 16.49 21.47 -15.97
CA TRP A 51 17.20 22.58 -15.34
C TRP A 51 16.71 23.93 -15.91
N ASP A 52 17.26 25.02 -15.39
CA ASP A 52 17.01 26.38 -15.86
C ASP A 52 15.56 26.86 -15.68
N PHE A 53 15.03 26.65 -14.47
CA PHE A 53 13.73 27.21 -14.07
C PHE A 53 13.90 28.69 -13.73
N ASN A 54 13.49 29.56 -14.65
CA ASN A 54 13.42 30.99 -14.38
C ASN A 54 12.22 31.33 -13.47
N PHE A 55 12.30 32.45 -12.75
CA PHE A 55 11.25 32.94 -11.84
C PHE A 55 9.87 33.11 -12.52
N ASN A 56 9.83 33.21 -13.85
CA ASN A 56 8.62 33.49 -14.61
C ASN A 56 7.75 32.26 -14.89
N THR A 57 8.25 31.05 -14.67
CA THR A 57 7.58 29.78 -15.03
C THR A 57 6.25 29.54 -14.31
N TYR A 58 6.13 29.92 -13.02
CA TYR A 58 4.86 29.81 -12.27
C TYR A 58 4.31 31.16 -11.76
N TYR A 59 5.12 32.22 -11.72
CA TYR A 59 4.75 33.49 -11.07
C TYR A 59 4.36 34.62 -12.04
N ILE A 60 4.90 34.65 -13.28
CA ILE A 60 4.78 35.83 -14.18
C ILE A 60 4.20 35.49 -15.57
N SER A 61 4.21 34.24 -16.02
CA SER A 61 3.78 33.88 -17.38
C SER A 61 2.55 32.96 -17.44
N GLY A 62 1.37 33.59 -17.38
CA GLY A 62 0.12 33.03 -17.92
C GLY A 62 -0.71 32.14 -16.97
N ALA A 63 -1.97 31.96 -17.34
CA ALA A 63 -2.94 31.13 -16.60
C ALA A 63 -2.46 29.67 -16.48
N PRO A 64 -2.86 28.94 -15.41
CA PRO A 64 -2.60 27.50 -15.29
C PRO A 64 -3.27 26.68 -16.41
N THR A 65 -4.22 27.28 -17.13
CA THR A 65 -4.86 26.69 -18.32
C THR A 65 -4.33 27.35 -19.60
N GLY A 66 -4.51 26.70 -20.75
CA GLY A 66 -4.13 27.30 -22.05
C GLY A 66 -3.61 26.27 -23.06
N SER A 67 -2.44 26.51 -23.63
CA SER A 67 -1.84 25.53 -24.55
C SER A 67 -1.17 24.39 -23.78
N LEU A 68 -1.33 23.16 -24.29
CA LEU A 68 -0.66 21.95 -23.77
C LEU A 68 0.82 21.86 -24.20
N LEU A 69 1.29 22.87 -24.94
CA LEU A 69 2.68 23.32 -25.14
C LEU A 69 3.75 22.23 -25.32
N TRP A 70 3.79 21.65 -26.50
CA TRP A 70 5.07 21.61 -27.22
C TRP A 70 5.29 22.96 -27.92
N ARG A 71 6.55 23.42 -27.99
CA ARG A 71 6.91 24.54 -28.86
C ARG A 71 6.75 24.11 -30.32
N SER A 72 5.69 24.58 -30.97
CA SER A 72 5.39 24.23 -32.37
C SER A 72 6.48 24.66 -33.35
N GLU A 73 7.33 25.61 -32.93
CA GLU A 73 8.49 26.09 -33.69
C GLU A 73 9.65 25.08 -33.69
N ARG A 74 9.63 24.05 -32.82
CA ARG A 74 10.61 22.95 -32.81
C ARG A 74 10.15 21.84 -33.77
N LEU A 75 10.86 21.72 -34.89
CA LEU A 75 10.55 20.83 -36.01
C LEU A 75 10.26 19.37 -35.63
N TRP A 76 10.95 18.82 -34.64
CA TRP A 76 10.87 17.40 -34.30
C TRP A 76 9.88 17.06 -33.19
N TYR A 77 9.50 18.01 -32.32
CA TYR A 77 8.48 17.79 -31.29
C TYR A 77 7.12 17.44 -31.90
N ARG A 78 6.68 18.21 -32.90
CA ARG A 78 5.43 17.94 -33.61
C ARG A 78 5.41 16.56 -34.26
N ARG A 79 6.56 16.10 -34.78
CA ARG A 79 6.68 14.78 -35.42
C ARG A 79 6.68 13.64 -34.39
N LEU A 80 7.23 13.88 -33.20
CA LEU A 80 7.25 12.92 -32.10
C LEU A 80 5.83 12.71 -31.56
N PHE A 81 5.08 13.79 -31.28
CA PHE A 81 3.68 13.70 -30.83
C PHE A 81 2.67 13.34 -31.94
N ALA A 82 3.08 13.38 -33.22
CA ALA A 82 2.31 12.82 -34.32
C ALA A 82 2.41 11.28 -34.39
N ASP A 83 3.38 10.66 -33.69
CA ASP A 83 3.36 9.22 -33.45
C ASP A 83 2.29 8.90 -32.40
N PRO A 84 1.20 8.20 -32.74
CA PRO A 84 0.14 7.85 -31.79
C PRO A 84 0.66 7.05 -30.60
N ASP A 85 1.74 6.28 -30.76
CA ASP A 85 2.30 5.47 -29.68
C ASP A 85 3.22 6.27 -28.75
N PHE A 86 3.92 7.29 -29.26
CA PHE A 86 4.64 8.21 -28.37
C PHE A 86 3.67 9.09 -27.58
N LEU A 87 2.63 9.61 -28.24
CA LEU A 87 1.57 10.35 -27.55
C LEU A 87 0.93 9.48 -26.45
N GLN A 88 0.68 8.20 -26.74
CA GLN A 88 0.17 7.28 -25.73
C GLN A 88 1.15 7.10 -24.57
N LEU A 89 2.43 6.87 -24.85
CA LEU A 89 3.46 6.76 -23.82
C LEU A 89 3.49 8.01 -22.93
N TYR A 90 3.41 9.20 -23.53
CA TYR A 90 3.33 10.45 -22.76
C TYR A 90 2.11 10.47 -21.82
N ILE A 91 0.93 10.06 -22.31
CA ILE A 91 -0.29 9.97 -21.49
C ILE A 91 -0.12 8.94 -20.36
N ASP A 92 0.53 7.82 -20.63
CA ASP A 92 0.78 6.77 -19.65
C ASP A 92 1.70 7.28 -18.54
N ARG A 93 2.84 7.90 -18.92
CA ARG A 93 3.77 8.51 -17.98
C ARG A 93 3.12 9.63 -17.18
N TRP A 94 2.28 10.46 -17.80
CA TRP A 94 1.50 11.47 -17.08
C TRP A 94 0.67 10.83 -15.96
N TRP A 95 -0.15 9.83 -16.28
CA TRP A 95 -1.01 9.17 -15.29
C TRP A 95 -0.23 8.36 -14.25
N GLU A 96 0.92 7.81 -14.61
CA GLU A 96 1.86 7.17 -13.68
C GLU A 96 2.37 8.17 -12.64
N HIS A 97 2.90 9.32 -13.07
CA HIS A 97 3.37 10.36 -12.16
C HIS A 97 2.24 10.96 -11.31
N ARG A 98 1.03 11.06 -11.86
CA ARG A 98 -0.18 11.54 -11.15
C ARG A 98 -0.62 10.61 -10.01
N ARG A 99 -0.26 9.32 -10.03
CA ARG A 99 -0.50 8.39 -8.91
C ARG A 99 0.51 8.55 -7.78
N GLY A 100 1.63 9.22 -8.02
CA GLY A 100 2.75 9.35 -7.08
C GLY A 100 3.12 10.81 -6.79
N PRO A 101 4.40 11.21 -7.00
CA PRO A 101 4.90 12.55 -6.67
C PRO A 101 4.14 13.72 -7.29
N MET A 102 3.55 13.55 -8.47
CA MET A 102 2.76 14.60 -9.14
C MET A 102 1.26 14.53 -8.81
N SER A 103 0.84 13.69 -7.86
CA SER A 103 -0.49 13.79 -7.25
C SER A 103 -0.65 15.16 -6.57
N ASN A 104 -1.88 15.63 -6.34
CA ASN A 104 -2.09 16.94 -5.69
C ASN A 104 -1.44 16.96 -4.30
N ALA A 105 -1.60 15.87 -3.55
CA ALA A 105 -0.98 15.66 -2.25
C ALA A 105 0.55 15.49 -2.34
N GLY A 106 1.04 14.77 -3.35
CA GLY A 106 2.49 14.56 -3.57
C GLY A 106 3.22 15.87 -3.86
N MET A 107 2.65 16.73 -4.69
CA MET A 107 3.21 18.06 -4.97
C MET A 107 3.19 18.94 -3.72
N ASP A 108 2.07 18.98 -2.99
CA ASP A 108 1.98 19.70 -1.72
C ASP A 108 3.06 19.20 -0.74
N ALA A 109 3.22 17.88 -0.58
CA ALA A 109 4.20 17.27 0.32
C ALA A 109 5.66 17.55 -0.08
N ILE A 110 5.98 17.60 -1.38
CA ILE A 110 7.31 17.99 -1.86
C ILE A 110 7.60 19.44 -1.52
N ILE A 111 6.63 20.33 -1.75
CA ILE A 111 6.76 21.76 -1.42
C ILE A 111 6.88 21.93 0.10
N ASP A 112 6.08 21.23 0.90
CA ASP A 112 6.13 21.27 2.36
C ASP A 112 7.48 20.78 2.91
N ARG A 113 8.05 19.72 2.30
CA ARG A 113 9.38 19.25 2.67
C ARG A 113 10.45 20.30 2.38
N GLN A 114 10.42 20.92 1.21
CA GLN A 114 11.38 21.97 0.84
C GLN A 114 11.23 23.25 1.68
N MET A 115 10.00 23.55 2.13
CA MET A 115 9.74 24.64 3.07
C MET A 115 10.45 24.47 4.42
N ALA A 116 10.72 23.22 4.84
CA ALA A 116 11.50 22.98 6.06
C ALA A 116 12.96 23.47 5.91
N ASP A 117 13.52 23.41 4.70
CA ASP A 117 14.90 23.84 4.41
C ASP A 117 15.00 25.36 4.14
N ILE A 118 13.96 25.95 3.57
CA ILE A 118 13.82 27.39 3.28
C ILE A 118 12.85 28.02 4.28
N THR A 119 13.34 28.24 5.51
CA THR A 119 12.55 28.82 6.59
C THR A 119 12.09 30.25 6.28
N PRO A 120 10.98 30.74 6.89
CA PRO A 120 10.55 32.13 6.75
C PRO A 120 11.66 33.15 7.03
N ALA A 121 12.55 32.86 7.99
CA ALA A 121 13.71 33.70 8.29
C ALA A 121 14.68 33.83 7.10
N LYS A 122 14.98 32.72 6.42
CA LYS A 122 15.78 32.75 5.18
C LYS A 122 15.06 33.50 4.05
N ALA A 123 13.74 33.34 3.94
CA ALA A 123 12.96 34.01 2.91
C ALA A 123 12.94 35.54 3.09
N LEU A 124 12.84 36.02 4.34
CA LEU A 124 12.98 37.44 4.69
C LEU A 124 14.38 37.98 4.37
N LEU A 125 15.43 37.24 4.73
CA LEU A 125 16.83 37.58 4.41
C LEU A 125 17.09 37.73 2.89
N ASN A 126 16.28 37.08 2.06
CA ASN A 126 16.37 37.13 0.60
C ASN A 126 15.36 38.11 -0.04
N GLY A 127 14.84 39.07 0.72
CA GLY A 127 14.11 40.23 0.18
C GLY A 127 12.59 40.12 0.15
N LEU A 128 11.99 39.16 0.86
CA LEU A 128 10.54 39.21 1.17
C LEU A 128 10.26 40.12 2.36
N ALA A 129 9.18 40.88 2.31
CA ALA A 129 8.86 41.89 3.32
C ALA A 129 8.32 41.28 4.62
N THR A 130 7.54 40.20 4.54
CA THR A 130 6.96 39.52 5.72
C THR A 130 6.92 37.99 5.58
N THR A 131 6.83 37.29 6.71
CA THR A 131 6.55 35.84 6.74
C THR A 131 5.22 35.51 6.07
N ASN A 132 4.23 36.40 6.16
CA ASN A 132 2.94 36.21 5.49
C ASN A 132 3.08 36.27 3.96
N ASP A 133 3.98 37.12 3.43
CA ASP A 133 4.27 37.15 1.99
C ASP A 133 4.90 35.85 1.50
N TRP A 134 5.75 35.22 2.32
CA TRP A 134 6.31 33.90 2.02
C TRP A 134 5.23 32.82 1.98
N ILE A 135 4.38 32.75 3.01
CA ILE A 135 3.26 31.79 3.08
C ILE A 135 2.27 31.98 1.93
N ALA A 136 1.96 33.24 1.58
CA ALA A 136 1.07 33.56 0.46
C ALA A 136 1.64 33.07 -0.88
N ARG A 137 2.95 33.28 -1.13
CA ARG A 137 3.62 32.80 -2.35
C ARG A 137 3.65 31.28 -2.45
N LEU A 138 3.88 30.58 -1.35
CA LEU A 138 3.84 29.11 -1.30
C LEU A 138 2.42 28.59 -1.59
N THR A 139 1.41 29.20 -0.99
CA THR A 139 0.00 28.85 -1.22
C THR A 139 -0.37 29.07 -2.68
N GLN A 140 0.07 30.17 -3.27
CA GLN A 140 -0.13 30.47 -4.69
C GLN A 140 0.55 29.45 -5.59
N MET A 141 1.80 29.06 -5.31
CA MET A 141 2.53 28.03 -6.08
C MET A 141 1.82 26.68 -6.02
N LYS A 142 1.45 26.21 -4.83
CA LYS A 142 0.69 24.96 -4.63
C LYS A 142 -0.60 24.97 -5.43
N THR A 143 -1.36 26.06 -5.33
CA THR A 143 -2.63 26.22 -6.04
C THR A 143 -2.42 26.19 -7.54
N TRP A 144 -1.46 26.97 -8.06
CA TRP A 144 -1.18 27.05 -9.49
C TRP A 144 -0.76 25.69 -10.08
N LEU A 145 0.14 24.95 -9.41
CA LEU A 145 0.58 23.63 -9.86
C LEU A 145 -0.56 22.61 -9.87
N LYS A 146 -1.39 22.61 -8.82
CA LYS A 146 -2.58 21.74 -8.76
C LYS A 146 -3.59 22.09 -9.85
N ASP A 147 -3.87 23.37 -10.06
CA ASP A 147 -4.77 23.82 -11.13
C ASP A 147 -4.24 23.42 -12.51
N ARG A 148 -2.94 23.56 -12.74
CA ARG A 148 -2.27 23.16 -13.99
C ARG A 148 -2.34 21.65 -14.20
N ALA A 149 -2.03 20.84 -13.19
CA ALA A 149 -2.11 19.39 -13.27
C ALA A 149 -3.56 18.91 -13.51
N ASN A 150 -4.53 19.45 -12.77
CA ASN A 150 -5.95 19.14 -12.94
C ASN A 150 -6.45 19.55 -14.34
N TRP A 151 -5.95 20.66 -14.88
CA TRP A 151 -6.23 21.06 -16.25
C TRP A 151 -5.62 20.10 -17.27
N ILE A 152 -4.36 19.66 -17.11
CA ILE A 152 -3.76 18.64 -18.00
C ILE A 152 -4.56 17.33 -17.93
N ASP A 153 -4.97 16.87 -16.74
CA ASP A 153 -5.85 15.71 -16.57
C ASP A 153 -7.12 15.83 -17.43
N SER A 154 -7.73 17.02 -17.49
CA SER A 154 -8.97 17.26 -18.24
C SER A 154 -8.83 17.13 -19.76
N ASN A 155 -7.59 17.13 -20.29
CA ASN A 155 -7.31 16.95 -21.71
C ASN A 155 -7.14 15.47 -22.10
N TYR A 156 -7.10 14.55 -21.13
CA TYR A 156 -6.92 13.13 -21.37
C TYR A 156 -8.08 12.31 -20.78
N LEU A 157 -8.34 11.13 -21.34
CA LEU A 157 -9.25 10.19 -20.71
C LEU A 157 -8.66 9.72 -19.39
N ARG A 158 -9.45 9.77 -18.31
CA ARG A 158 -9.06 9.19 -17.02
C ARG A 158 -8.90 7.66 -17.17
N PRO A 159 -7.84 7.06 -16.63
CA PRO A 159 -7.69 5.61 -16.57
C PRO A 159 -8.87 4.97 -15.82
N PRO A 160 -9.25 3.73 -16.17
CA PRO A 160 -10.24 3.00 -15.39
C PRO A 160 -9.68 2.66 -14.00
N ALA A 161 -10.55 2.34 -13.06
CA ALA A 161 -10.18 1.91 -11.70
C ALA A 161 -10.71 0.50 -11.42
N PHE A 162 -9.99 -0.25 -10.60
CA PHE A 162 -10.46 -1.53 -10.07
C PHE A 162 -11.17 -1.30 -8.72
N ASN A 163 -12.13 -2.16 -8.36
CA ASN A 163 -12.72 -2.19 -7.01
C ASN A 163 -11.67 -2.42 -5.91
N VAL A 164 -10.57 -3.10 -6.24
CA VAL A 164 -9.38 -3.25 -5.40
C VAL A 164 -8.15 -3.09 -6.28
N ASN A 165 -7.15 -2.31 -5.85
CA ASN A 165 -5.91 -2.05 -6.60
C ASN A 165 -4.92 -3.24 -6.55
N GLY A 166 -5.42 -4.48 -6.71
CA GLY A 166 -4.64 -5.71 -6.56
C GLY A 166 -4.37 -6.09 -5.11
N GLY A 167 -3.44 -7.03 -4.90
CA GLY A 167 -3.16 -7.61 -3.59
C GLY A 167 -3.89 -8.93 -3.36
N HIS A 168 -3.90 -9.41 -2.11
CA HIS A 168 -4.52 -10.68 -1.77
C HIS A 168 -6.05 -10.54 -1.80
N VAL A 169 -6.72 -11.40 -2.58
CA VAL A 169 -8.17 -11.43 -2.74
C VAL A 169 -8.67 -12.87 -2.61
N PRO A 170 -9.85 -13.13 -2.01
CA PRO A 170 -10.37 -14.49 -1.88
C PRO A 170 -10.59 -15.16 -3.25
N ASP A 171 -10.63 -16.48 -3.28
CA ASP A 171 -11.00 -17.23 -4.49
C ASP A 171 -12.38 -16.81 -5.01
N GLY A 172 -12.51 -16.72 -6.33
CA GLY A 172 -13.72 -16.25 -6.99
C GLY A 172 -13.96 -14.74 -6.87
N PHE A 173 -12.98 -13.95 -6.39
CA PHE A 173 -13.10 -12.50 -6.26
C PHE A 173 -13.53 -11.86 -7.57
N GLN A 174 -14.61 -11.09 -7.52
CA GLN A 174 -15.17 -10.41 -8.68
C GLN A 174 -14.40 -9.10 -8.93
N VAL A 175 -13.60 -9.06 -9.99
CA VAL A 175 -12.97 -7.82 -10.44
C VAL A 175 -14.02 -6.94 -11.07
N VAL A 176 -14.23 -5.77 -10.47
CA VAL A 176 -15.07 -4.72 -11.03
C VAL A 176 -14.17 -3.63 -11.58
N ILE A 177 -14.32 -3.34 -12.87
CA ILE A 177 -13.61 -2.23 -13.53
C ILE A 177 -14.59 -1.07 -13.71
N SER A 178 -14.29 0.09 -13.12
CA SER A 178 -15.08 1.31 -13.24
C SER A 178 -14.37 2.35 -14.10
N GLY A 179 -15.14 3.16 -14.82
CA GLY A 179 -14.62 4.16 -15.74
C GLY A 179 -15.77 4.85 -16.48
N THR A 180 -15.54 6.08 -16.93
CA THR A 180 -16.53 6.88 -17.66
C THR A 180 -15.96 7.37 -18.99
N ASN A 181 -16.84 7.84 -19.90
CA ASN A 181 -16.47 8.46 -21.18
C ASN A 181 -15.77 7.55 -22.20
N GLY A 182 -16.12 6.27 -22.27
CA GLY A 182 -15.65 5.35 -23.32
C GLY A 182 -15.93 3.88 -22.99
N THR A 183 -15.46 2.98 -23.86
CA THR A 183 -15.50 1.53 -23.64
C THR A 183 -14.25 1.09 -22.88
N ILE A 184 -14.42 0.34 -21.79
CA ILE A 184 -13.31 -0.26 -21.04
C ILE A 184 -12.85 -1.52 -21.77
N TYR A 185 -11.56 -1.61 -22.06
CA TYR A 185 -10.88 -2.81 -22.54
C TYR A 185 -9.87 -3.27 -21.49
N PHE A 186 -9.82 -4.57 -21.24
CA PHE A 186 -8.90 -5.17 -20.28
C PHE A 186 -8.26 -6.44 -20.82
N SER A 187 -7.20 -6.87 -20.18
CA SER A 187 -6.46 -8.11 -20.44
C SER A 187 -6.05 -8.73 -19.11
N THR A 188 -5.97 -10.05 -19.07
CA THR A 188 -5.57 -10.84 -17.89
C THR A 188 -4.26 -11.60 -18.10
N ASP A 189 -3.70 -11.51 -19.30
CA ASP A 189 -2.45 -12.16 -19.72
C ASP A 189 -1.21 -11.25 -19.54
N GLY A 190 -1.40 -10.06 -18.95
CA GLY A 190 -0.32 -9.08 -18.78
C GLY A 190 0.10 -8.35 -20.06
N SER A 191 -0.69 -8.45 -21.13
CA SER A 191 -0.51 -7.60 -22.32
C SER A 191 -1.21 -6.25 -22.15
N ASP A 192 -0.76 -5.21 -22.86
CA ASP A 192 -1.49 -3.95 -22.91
C ASP A 192 -2.77 -4.09 -23.77
N PRO A 193 -3.96 -3.66 -23.31
CA PRO A 193 -5.19 -3.69 -24.11
C PRO A 193 -5.15 -2.88 -25.42
N ARG A 194 -4.18 -1.98 -25.58
CA ARG A 194 -3.95 -1.17 -26.78
C ARG A 194 -2.74 -1.68 -27.57
N ALA A 195 -2.94 -2.04 -28.83
CA ALA A 195 -1.86 -2.39 -29.76
C ALA A 195 -1.11 -1.15 -30.28
N SER A 196 0.11 -1.36 -30.79
CA SER A 196 0.85 -0.32 -31.51
C SER A 196 0.01 0.27 -32.66
N GLY A 197 0.04 1.59 -32.83
CA GLY A 197 -0.80 2.33 -33.76
C GLY A 197 -2.21 2.66 -33.24
N GLY A 198 -2.62 2.18 -32.06
CA GLY A 198 -3.88 2.56 -31.40
C GLY A 198 -5.08 1.66 -31.68
N ALA A 199 -4.88 0.51 -32.34
CA ALA A 199 -5.89 -0.54 -32.45
C ALA A 199 -6.13 -1.23 -31.08
N VAL A 200 -7.25 -1.94 -30.97
CA VAL A 200 -7.50 -2.83 -29.81
C VAL A 200 -6.58 -4.05 -29.96
N ALA A 201 -5.86 -4.42 -28.90
CA ALA A 201 -5.00 -5.60 -28.94
C ALA A 201 -5.82 -6.89 -29.07
N ALA A 202 -5.26 -7.92 -29.71
CA ALA A 202 -5.96 -9.18 -29.94
C ALA A 202 -6.34 -9.91 -28.63
N SER A 203 -5.53 -9.73 -27.58
CA SER A 203 -5.75 -10.24 -26.22
C SER A 203 -6.75 -9.41 -25.40
N ALA A 204 -7.15 -8.23 -25.88
CA ALA A 204 -7.99 -7.31 -25.13
C ALA A 204 -9.48 -7.69 -25.23
N GLN A 205 -10.15 -7.68 -24.09
CA GLN A 205 -11.58 -7.96 -23.95
C GLN A 205 -12.33 -6.69 -23.58
N ALA A 206 -13.51 -6.46 -24.16
CA ALA A 206 -14.39 -5.38 -23.73
C ALA A 206 -15.06 -5.76 -22.40
N TYR A 207 -14.91 -4.90 -21.38
CA TYR A 207 -15.50 -5.15 -20.07
C TYR A 207 -17.02 -4.92 -20.11
N GLN A 208 -17.79 -5.93 -19.73
CA GLN A 208 -19.26 -5.91 -19.73
C GLN A 208 -19.84 -6.17 -18.33
N LEU A 209 -19.26 -7.11 -17.60
CA LEU A 209 -19.68 -7.56 -16.28
C LEU A 209 -18.45 -7.87 -15.43
N PRO A 210 -18.59 -7.86 -14.09
CA PRO A 210 -17.54 -8.36 -13.21
C PRO A 210 -17.15 -9.79 -13.56
N PHE A 211 -15.88 -10.15 -13.36
CA PHE A 211 -15.37 -11.49 -13.64
C PHE A 211 -14.57 -12.04 -12.45
N PRO A 212 -14.66 -13.37 -12.18
CA PRO A 212 -13.95 -14.00 -11.08
C PRO A 212 -12.44 -14.10 -11.36
N LEU A 213 -11.64 -14.01 -10.29
CA LEU A 213 -10.25 -14.43 -10.28
C LEU A 213 -10.08 -15.66 -9.39
N ASN A 214 -9.42 -16.69 -9.93
CA ASN A 214 -9.11 -17.95 -9.23
C ASN A 214 -7.60 -18.25 -9.20
N ALA A 215 -6.78 -17.28 -9.63
CA ALA A 215 -5.33 -17.40 -9.68
C ALA A 215 -4.70 -16.00 -9.63
N GLN A 216 -3.42 -15.93 -9.29
CA GLN A 216 -2.68 -14.67 -9.41
C GLN A 216 -2.75 -14.15 -10.85
N THR A 217 -3.33 -12.96 -11.03
CA THR A 217 -3.65 -12.40 -12.34
C THR A 217 -3.20 -10.94 -12.38
N LEU A 218 -2.38 -10.59 -13.37
CA LEU A 218 -2.13 -9.19 -13.73
C LEU A 218 -3.28 -8.73 -14.62
N VAL A 219 -4.14 -7.88 -14.08
CA VAL A 219 -5.21 -7.25 -14.87
C VAL A 219 -4.70 -5.90 -15.33
N GLN A 220 -4.70 -5.69 -16.64
CA GLN A 220 -4.42 -4.41 -17.28
C GLN A 220 -5.69 -3.89 -17.95
N ALA A 221 -5.97 -2.59 -17.79
CA ALA A 221 -7.20 -1.99 -18.31
C ALA A 221 -6.97 -0.56 -18.81
N ARG A 222 -7.69 -0.20 -19.88
CA ARG A 222 -7.76 1.14 -20.47
C ARG A 222 -9.19 1.47 -20.89
N ILE A 223 -9.50 2.76 -21.00
CA ILE A 223 -10.73 3.26 -21.63
C ILE A 223 -10.39 3.73 -23.04
N LYS A 224 -11.22 3.36 -24.01
CA LYS A 224 -11.16 3.83 -25.40
C LYS A 224 -12.39 4.68 -25.74
N ASN A 225 -12.18 5.85 -26.34
CA ASN A 225 -13.26 6.68 -26.89
C ASN A 225 -12.84 7.23 -28.27
N GLY A 226 -13.48 6.72 -29.33
CA GLY A 226 -13.05 6.98 -30.70
C GLY A 226 -11.62 6.48 -30.95
N THR A 227 -10.72 7.40 -31.31
CA THR A 227 -9.28 7.12 -31.50
C THR A 227 -8.45 7.32 -30.22
N ASN A 228 -9.03 7.88 -29.16
CA ASN A 228 -8.32 8.24 -27.94
C ASN A 228 -8.36 7.09 -26.93
N TRP A 229 -7.26 6.92 -26.21
CA TRP A 229 -7.11 5.93 -25.15
C TRP A 229 -6.68 6.61 -23.85
N SER A 230 -7.21 6.13 -22.72
CA SER A 230 -6.74 6.56 -21.39
C SER A 230 -5.33 6.07 -21.11
N GLY A 231 -4.73 6.57 -20.02
CA GLY A 231 -3.58 5.92 -19.42
C GLY A 231 -3.88 4.47 -18.99
N LEU A 232 -2.82 3.67 -18.83
CA LEU A 232 -2.92 2.29 -18.36
C LEU A 232 -3.21 2.22 -16.85
N THR A 233 -4.17 1.38 -16.47
CA THR A 233 -4.32 0.89 -15.09
C THR A 233 -3.92 -0.58 -15.05
N ALA A 234 -3.08 -0.96 -14.10
CA ALA A 234 -2.56 -2.31 -13.95
C ALA A 234 -2.51 -2.69 -12.47
N ALA A 235 -2.93 -3.90 -12.13
CA ALA A 235 -2.84 -4.42 -10.77
C ALA A 235 -2.67 -5.94 -10.76
N VAL A 236 -1.84 -6.43 -9.84
CA VAL A 236 -1.65 -7.86 -9.61
C VAL A 236 -2.57 -8.29 -8.49
N PHE A 237 -3.57 -9.12 -8.81
CA PHE A 237 -4.43 -9.77 -7.83
C PHE A 237 -3.82 -11.12 -7.47
N ARG A 238 -3.84 -11.50 -6.20
CA ARG A 238 -3.27 -12.76 -5.69
C ARG A 238 -4.35 -13.51 -4.94
N THR A 239 -4.73 -14.71 -5.38
CA THR A 239 -5.62 -15.56 -4.58
C THR A 239 -4.81 -16.41 -3.60
N PRO A 240 -5.31 -16.70 -2.38
CA PRO A 240 -4.66 -17.64 -1.46
C PRO A 240 -4.34 -18.96 -2.17
N GLN A 241 -3.08 -19.37 -2.15
CA GLN A 241 -2.63 -20.63 -2.72
C GLN A 241 -2.42 -21.63 -1.58
N ASP A 242 -3.08 -22.78 -1.63
CA ASP A 242 -2.77 -23.89 -0.73
C ASP A 242 -1.69 -24.78 -1.36
N PHE A 243 -0.45 -24.32 -1.26
CA PHE A 243 0.68 -25.09 -1.79
C PHE A 243 1.00 -26.36 -1.00
N SER A 244 0.32 -26.63 0.12
CA SER A 244 0.38 -27.98 0.75
C SER A 244 -0.15 -29.07 -0.18
N LYS A 245 -0.84 -28.68 -1.28
CA LYS A 245 -1.34 -29.55 -2.33
C LYS A 245 -0.39 -29.70 -3.53
N LEU A 246 0.80 -29.11 -3.48
CA LEU A 246 1.86 -29.34 -4.47
C LEU A 246 2.80 -30.43 -3.95
N ALA A 247 2.81 -31.58 -4.63
CA ALA A 247 3.64 -32.71 -4.25
C ALA A 247 4.71 -33.00 -5.31
N ILE A 248 5.91 -33.38 -4.88
CA ILE A 248 6.89 -34.03 -5.76
C ILE A 248 6.42 -35.47 -5.96
N THR A 249 6.29 -35.89 -7.22
CA THR A 249 5.86 -37.25 -7.57
C THR A 249 7.01 -38.12 -8.05
N GLU A 250 8.10 -37.52 -8.52
CA GLU A 250 9.22 -38.28 -9.07
C GLU A 250 10.52 -37.47 -9.09
N ILE A 251 11.63 -38.09 -8.67
CA ILE A 251 12.99 -37.55 -8.74
C ILE A 251 13.87 -38.57 -9.46
N MET A 252 14.31 -38.26 -10.69
CA MET A 252 15.24 -39.09 -11.46
C MET A 252 16.64 -38.48 -11.36
N TYR A 253 17.45 -38.99 -10.42
CA TYR A 253 18.86 -38.61 -10.22
C TYR A 253 19.78 -39.78 -10.60
N ASN A 254 21.01 -39.50 -11.03
CA ASN A 254 22.01 -40.48 -11.45
C ASN A 254 21.52 -41.68 -12.32
N PRO A 255 20.69 -41.49 -13.37
CA PRO A 255 20.29 -42.63 -14.20
C PRO A 255 21.48 -43.14 -15.05
N PRO A 256 21.52 -44.42 -15.45
CA PRO A 256 22.55 -44.94 -16.34
C PRO A 256 22.40 -44.36 -17.74
N ALA A 257 23.50 -44.40 -18.51
CA ALA A 257 23.48 -44.01 -19.91
C ALA A 257 22.46 -44.84 -20.71
N TRP A 258 21.74 -44.18 -21.61
CA TRP A 258 20.77 -44.82 -22.51
C TRP A 258 21.23 -44.66 -23.96
N GLY A 259 21.76 -45.75 -24.53
CA GLY A 259 22.41 -45.71 -25.85
C GLY A 259 23.61 -44.75 -25.84
N ALA A 260 23.55 -43.71 -26.67
CA ALA A 260 24.60 -42.68 -26.75
C ALA A 260 24.34 -41.45 -25.83
N VAL A 261 23.20 -41.43 -25.13
CA VAL A 261 22.82 -40.33 -24.22
C VAL A 261 23.41 -40.61 -22.84
N ALA A 262 24.20 -39.67 -22.32
CA ALA A 262 24.75 -39.76 -20.97
C ALA A 262 23.63 -39.73 -19.92
N GLY A 263 23.87 -40.40 -18.78
CA GLY A 263 22.92 -40.52 -17.68
C GLY A 263 22.35 -39.18 -17.22
N ASP A 264 23.22 -38.28 -16.79
CA ASP A 264 22.94 -36.88 -16.43
C ASP A 264 21.94 -36.16 -17.37
N GLU A 265 21.93 -36.45 -18.67
CA GLU A 265 21.02 -35.80 -19.63
C GLU A 265 19.57 -36.29 -19.52
N LEU A 266 19.33 -37.36 -18.76
CA LEU A 266 18.02 -37.98 -18.54
C LEU A 266 17.43 -37.60 -17.17
N GLU A 267 18.09 -36.74 -16.40
CA GLU A 267 17.62 -36.28 -15.09
C GLU A 267 16.35 -35.41 -15.20
N PHE A 268 15.39 -35.66 -14.32
CA PHE A 268 14.15 -34.90 -14.23
C PHE A 268 13.57 -34.86 -12.82
N LEU A 269 12.72 -33.87 -12.59
CA LEU A 269 11.97 -33.64 -11.36
C LEU A 269 10.50 -33.36 -11.71
N GLU A 270 9.58 -34.04 -11.06
CA GLU A 270 8.15 -33.96 -11.38
C GLU A 270 7.30 -33.50 -10.20
N PHE A 271 6.32 -32.64 -10.49
CA PHE A 271 5.31 -32.18 -9.54
C PHE A 271 3.91 -32.58 -9.96
N LYS A 272 3.02 -32.72 -8.98
CA LYS A 272 1.58 -32.87 -9.19
C LYS A 272 0.80 -31.98 -8.23
N ASN A 273 -0.31 -31.43 -8.75
CA ASN A 273 -1.33 -30.82 -7.90
C ASN A 273 -2.29 -31.90 -7.39
N ILE A 274 -2.16 -32.28 -6.11
CA ILE A 274 -3.02 -33.27 -5.44
C ILE A 274 -4.28 -32.66 -4.81
N GLY A 275 -4.49 -31.36 -4.99
CA GLY A 275 -5.64 -30.62 -4.48
C GLY A 275 -6.82 -30.59 -5.45
N THR A 276 -7.87 -29.88 -5.05
CA THR A 276 -9.09 -29.69 -5.86
C THR A 276 -9.12 -28.36 -6.62
N ASN A 277 -8.20 -27.44 -6.33
CA ASN A 277 -8.12 -26.11 -6.93
C ASN A 277 -6.88 -26.02 -7.83
N THR A 278 -6.93 -25.18 -8.88
CA THR A 278 -5.74 -24.92 -9.73
C THR A 278 -4.70 -24.12 -8.95
N LEU A 279 -3.45 -24.58 -8.94
CA LEU A 279 -2.32 -23.88 -8.31
C LEU A 279 -1.63 -22.97 -9.32
N ASN A 280 -1.23 -21.78 -8.90
CA ASN A 280 -0.39 -20.86 -9.68
C ASN A 280 1.05 -20.95 -9.18
N LEU A 281 1.90 -21.54 -10.00
CA LEU A 281 3.33 -21.73 -9.70
C LEU A 281 4.18 -20.53 -10.14
N GLY A 282 3.60 -19.57 -10.86
CA GLY A 282 4.34 -18.47 -11.48
C GLY A 282 5.14 -17.63 -10.48
N GLY A 283 6.43 -17.48 -10.77
CA GLY A 283 7.38 -16.74 -9.93
C GLY A 283 7.94 -17.54 -8.74
N LEU A 284 7.48 -18.78 -8.50
CA LEU A 284 8.17 -19.65 -7.55
C LEU A 284 9.57 -19.98 -8.08
N THR A 285 10.55 -20.05 -7.17
CA THR A 285 11.95 -20.26 -7.55
C THR A 285 12.60 -21.28 -6.64
N PHE A 286 13.46 -22.13 -7.19
CA PHE A 286 14.32 -22.97 -6.37
C PHE A 286 15.35 -22.09 -5.66
N THR A 287 15.50 -22.32 -4.35
CA THR A 287 16.47 -21.65 -3.47
C THR A 287 17.47 -22.63 -2.86
N ALA A 288 17.34 -23.92 -3.18
CA ALA A 288 18.33 -24.97 -2.97
C ALA A 288 18.16 -26.06 -4.05
N GLY A 289 19.28 -26.67 -4.44
CA GLY A 289 19.38 -27.69 -5.48
C GLY A 289 19.46 -27.13 -6.90
N ILE A 290 18.57 -27.58 -7.78
CA ILE A 290 18.51 -27.12 -9.18
C ILE A 290 18.20 -25.63 -9.31
N ASN A 291 18.55 -25.03 -10.46
CA ASN A 291 18.21 -23.65 -10.78
C ASN A 291 17.05 -23.58 -11.77
N PHE A 292 15.88 -23.21 -11.27
CA PHE A 292 14.68 -22.94 -12.07
C PHE A 292 13.76 -21.93 -11.40
N THR A 293 13.17 -21.04 -12.19
CA THR A 293 12.08 -20.15 -11.77
C THR A 293 10.90 -20.39 -12.68
N PHE A 294 9.75 -20.71 -12.09
CA PHE A 294 8.52 -20.93 -12.83
C PHE A 294 8.10 -19.64 -13.55
N PRO A 295 7.88 -19.68 -14.88
CA PRO A 295 7.44 -18.50 -15.62
C PRO A 295 6.14 -17.92 -15.04
N ASN A 296 6.03 -16.60 -15.01
CA ASN A 296 4.79 -15.95 -14.56
C ASN A 296 3.59 -16.45 -15.40
N GLY A 297 2.49 -16.78 -14.72
CA GLY A 297 1.30 -17.36 -15.36
C GLY A 297 1.33 -18.88 -15.49
N THR A 298 2.35 -19.57 -14.95
CA THR A 298 2.34 -21.04 -14.88
C THR A 298 1.23 -21.52 -13.96
N LEU A 299 0.26 -22.26 -14.52
CA LEU A 299 -0.87 -22.84 -13.79
C LEU A 299 -0.79 -24.36 -13.81
N LEU A 300 -1.14 -24.99 -12.70
CA LEU A 300 -1.20 -26.43 -12.53
C LEU A 300 -2.60 -26.85 -12.07
N ALA A 301 -3.42 -27.38 -12.98
CA ALA A 301 -4.79 -27.79 -12.69
C ALA A 301 -4.83 -28.99 -11.72
N PRO A 302 -5.97 -29.23 -11.03
CA PRO A 302 -6.14 -30.42 -10.19
C PRO A 302 -5.78 -31.72 -10.93
N GLY A 303 -4.91 -32.54 -10.33
CA GLY A 303 -4.44 -33.80 -10.89
C GLY A 303 -3.40 -33.69 -12.02
N GLN A 304 -3.05 -32.48 -12.46
CA GLN A 304 -2.09 -32.27 -13.54
C GLN A 304 -0.63 -32.40 -13.05
N PHE A 305 0.23 -32.92 -13.92
CA PHE A 305 1.67 -33.03 -13.72
C PHE A 305 2.45 -31.85 -14.33
N PHE A 306 3.60 -31.54 -13.74
CA PHE A 306 4.57 -30.58 -14.24
C PHE A 306 5.98 -31.20 -14.21
N LEU A 307 6.54 -31.49 -15.38
CA LEU A 307 7.84 -32.14 -15.52
C LEU A 307 8.93 -31.13 -15.85
N LEU A 308 9.96 -31.07 -14.99
CA LEU A 308 11.19 -30.34 -15.20
C LEU A 308 12.31 -31.31 -15.62
N ALA A 309 12.99 -31.06 -16.73
CA ALA A 309 14.10 -31.90 -17.19
C ALA A 309 15.39 -31.10 -17.34
N ARG A 310 16.55 -31.75 -17.18
CA ARG A 310 17.84 -31.13 -17.49
C ARG A 310 18.04 -30.94 -19.00
N ASN A 311 17.67 -31.96 -19.78
CA ASN A 311 17.67 -31.90 -21.23
C ASN A 311 16.34 -32.43 -21.79
N ALA A 312 15.48 -31.50 -22.19
CA ALA A 312 14.16 -31.82 -22.74
C ALA A 312 14.21 -32.78 -23.93
N PHE A 313 15.19 -32.62 -24.83
CA PHE A 313 15.31 -33.45 -26.04
C PHE A 313 15.70 -34.89 -25.70
N ALA A 314 16.63 -35.08 -24.76
CA ALA A 314 17.05 -36.40 -24.30
C ALA A 314 15.90 -37.15 -23.62
N VAL A 315 15.19 -36.49 -22.69
CA VAL A 315 14.02 -37.05 -22.01
C VAL A 315 12.91 -37.38 -23.01
N GLN A 316 12.56 -36.48 -23.93
CA GLN A 316 11.54 -36.75 -24.95
C GLN A 316 11.92 -37.85 -25.94
N SER A 317 13.22 -38.05 -26.21
CA SER A 317 13.71 -39.15 -27.04
C SER A 317 13.56 -40.50 -26.34
N ARG A 318 13.76 -40.55 -25.02
CA ARG A 318 13.56 -41.76 -24.21
C ARG A 318 12.08 -42.04 -23.92
N TYR A 319 11.27 -41.00 -23.73
CA TYR A 319 9.84 -41.09 -23.40
C TYR A 319 8.97 -40.36 -24.44
N PRO A 320 8.68 -40.98 -25.60
CA PRO A 320 7.85 -40.36 -26.63
C PRO A 320 6.45 -40.00 -26.12
N GLY A 321 6.06 -38.74 -26.29
CA GLY A 321 4.73 -38.23 -25.91
C GLY A 321 4.66 -37.57 -24.52
N VAL A 322 5.73 -37.65 -23.72
CA VAL A 322 5.80 -36.95 -22.43
C VAL A 322 6.05 -35.45 -22.64
N ALA A 323 5.24 -34.62 -21.97
CA ALA A 323 5.38 -33.18 -22.02
C ALA A 323 6.43 -32.71 -20.99
N VAL A 324 7.55 -32.17 -21.48
CA VAL A 324 8.53 -31.47 -20.63
C VAL A 324 8.08 -30.02 -20.50
N ASN A 325 7.70 -29.59 -19.31
CA ASN A 325 7.10 -28.28 -19.05
C ASN A 325 8.14 -27.18 -18.78
N GLY A 326 9.33 -27.56 -18.33
CA GLY A 326 10.45 -26.64 -18.10
C GLY A 326 11.81 -27.33 -18.19
N VAL A 327 12.83 -26.53 -18.48
CA VAL A 327 14.23 -26.98 -18.47
C VAL A 327 14.96 -26.23 -17.37
N TYR A 328 15.50 -26.97 -16.41
CA TYR A 328 16.31 -26.40 -15.33
C TYR A 328 17.80 -26.40 -15.69
N THR A 329 18.59 -25.62 -14.96
CA THR A 329 20.06 -25.62 -15.06
C THR A 329 20.69 -26.16 -13.79
N GLY A 330 21.95 -26.60 -13.88
CA GLY A 330 22.57 -27.43 -12.84
C GLY A 330 22.30 -28.91 -13.09
N ARG A 331 22.41 -29.71 -12.04
CA ARG A 331 22.11 -31.15 -12.04
C ARG A 331 21.53 -31.56 -10.70
N LEU A 332 20.82 -32.67 -10.68
CA LEU A 332 20.49 -33.34 -9.43
C LEU A 332 21.78 -33.95 -8.86
N ASP A 333 22.05 -33.80 -7.56
CA ASP A 333 23.26 -34.37 -6.95
C ASP A 333 23.13 -35.90 -6.84
N ASN A 334 24.19 -36.60 -7.26
CA ASN A 334 24.24 -38.06 -7.25
C ASN A 334 24.37 -38.62 -5.82
N SER A 335 24.80 -37.81 -4.85
CA SER A 335 24.87 -38.19 -3.43
C SER A 335 23.74 -37.63 -2.57
N GLY A 336 22.68 -37.13 -3.21
CA GLY A 336 21.56 -36.47 -2.53
C GLY A 336 21.76 -34.98 -2.32
N GLU A 337 20.66 -34.25 -2.21
CA GLU A 337 20.63 -32.81 -1.92
C GLU A 337 19.26 -32.37 -1.40
N THR A 338 19.19 -31.11 -0.93
CA THR A 338 17.93 -30.44 -0.62
C THR A 338 17.39 -29.70 -1.84
N LEU A 339 16.21 -30.11 -2.31
CA LEU A 339 15.41 -29.40 -3.30
C LEU A 339 14.42 -28.50 -2.56
N ARG A 340 14.61 -27.18 -2.63
CA ARG A 340 13.73 -26.21 -1.94
C ARG A 340 13.11 -25.22 -2.91
N LEU A 341 11.79 -25.23 -3.00
CA LEU A 341 11.01 -24.25 -3.76
C LEU A 341 10.52 -23.16 -2.82
N SER A 342 10.72 -21.89 -3.18
CA SER A 342 10.31 -20.75 -2.37
C SER A 342 9.53 -19.72 -3.19
N THR A 343 8.76 -18.91 -2.48
CA THR A 343 8.19 -17.68 -3.04
C THR A 343 9.30 -16.64 -3.32
N PRO A 344 9.04 -15.61 -4.14
CA PRO A 344 9.97 -14.49 -4.32
C PRO A 344 10.35 -13.74 -3.04
N LEU A 345 9.55 -13.87 -1.97
CA LEU A 345 9.81 -13.30 -0.65
C LEU A 345 10.49 -14.31 0.29
N THR A 346 11.13 -15.35 -0.26
CA THR A 346 11.92 -16.39 0.43
C THR A 346 11.17 -17.37 1.33
N ASN A 347 9.87 -17.21 1.55
CA ASN A 347 9.07 -18.23 2.25
C ASN A 347 9.14 -19.57 1.49
N THR A 348 9.51 -20.64 2.19
CA THR A 348 9.52 -22.01 1.64
C THR A 348 8.10 -22.46 1.31
N VAL A 349 7.92 -22.97 0.10
CA VAL A 349 6.67 -23.55 -0.41
C VAL A 349 6.67 -25.05 -0.20
N LEU A 350 7.75 -25.71 -0.64
CA LEU A 350 8.03 -27.11 -0.36
C LEU A 350 9.54 -27.31 -0.28
N SER A 351 9.97 -28.34 0.46
CA SER A 351 11.35 -28.76 0.55
C SER A 351 11.38 -30.28 0.65
N VAL A 352 12.34 -30.93 0.00
CA VAL A 352 12.69 -32.33 0.24
C VAL A 352 14.20 -32.47 0.20
N THR A 353 14.77 -33.23 1.13
CA THR A 353 16.19 -33.59 1.16
C THR A 353 16.30 -35.08 0.86
N TYR A 354 16.67 -35.44 -0.36
CA TYR A 354 16.86 -36.83 -0.77
C TYR A 354 18.31 -37.28 -0.60
N ASN A 355 18.53 -38.60 -0.54
CA ASN A 355 19.87 -39.20 -0.37
C ASN A 355 20.03 -40.46 -1.25
N ASP A 356 21.28 -40.91 -1.42
CA ASP A 356 21.68 -42.14 -2.12
C ASP A 356 21.95 -43.32 -1.16
N ARG A 357 21.79 -43.10 0.15
CA ARG A 357 22.02 -44.10 1.20
C ARG A 357 20.75 -44.41 1.98
N ALA A 358 20.79 -45.53 2.70
CA ALA A 358 19.73 -45.90 3.62
C ALA A 358 19.32 -44.73 4.54
N PRO A 359 18.01 -44.53 4.79
CA PRO A 359 16.89 -45.39 4.41
C PRO A 359 16.32 -45.14 3.00
N TRP A 360 16.95 -44.31 2.16
CA TRP A 360 16.50 -44.06 0.80
C TRP A 360 16.70 -45.30 -0.10
N PRO A 361 15.85 -45.50 -1.12
CA PRO A 361 15.99 -46.63 -2.04
C PRO A 361 17.30 -46.55 -2.82
N LEU A 362 17.99 -47.69 -2.99
CA LEU A 362 19.28 -47.76 -3.70
C LEU A 362 19.16 -47.84 -5.22
N ALA A 363 18.11 -48.50 -5.72
CA ALA A 363 17.95 -48.75 -7.15
C ALA A 363 17.88 -47.48 -8.03
N PRO A 364 17.46 -46.31 -7.54
CA PRO A 364 17.56 -45.07 -8.29
C PRO A 364 19.00 -44.61 -8.59
N ASP A 365 19.96 -44.97 -7.74
CA ASP A 365 21.36 -44.56 -7.92
C ASP A 365 22.08 -45.46 -8.94
N GLY A 366 22.19 -45.03 -10.19
CA GLY A 366 22.96 -45.72 -11.23
C GLY A 366 22.30 -46.95 -11.87
N TYR A 367 21.24 -47.52 -11.28
CA TYR A 367 20.50 -48.66 -11.85
C TYR A 367 19.24 -48.25 -12.65
N GLY A 368 18.92 -46.95 -12.65
CA GLY A 368 18.01 -46.32 -13.60
C GLY A 368 16.56 -46.29 -13.19
N PHE A 369 16.24 -46.58 -11.94
CA PHE A 369 14.96 -46.26 -11.33
C PHE A 369 14.92 -44.78 -10.93
N SER A 370 13.74 -44.24 -10.63
CA SER A 370 13.59 -42.92 -9.98
C SER A 370 13.15 -43.10 -8.53
N ILE A 371 13.29 -42.06 -7.72
CA ILE A 371 12.66 -41.97 -6.41
C ILE A 371 11.20 -41.52 -6.59
N VAL A 372 10.26 -42.26 -6.03
CA VAL A 372 8.82 -41.95 -6.02
C VAL A 372 8.22 -42.10 -4.62
N PRO A 373 7.16 -41.34 -4.27
CA PRO A 373 6.50 -41.47 -2.98
C PRO A 373 5.93 -42.87 -2.78
N GLN A 374 6.04 -43.44 -1.57
CA GLN A 374 5.53 -44.77 -1.22
C GLN A 374 4.02 -44.91 -1.44
N SER A 375 3.25 -43.82 -1.30
CA SER A 375 1.84 -43.74 -1.68
C SER A 375 1.63 -42.65 -2.72
N ALA A 376 1.28 -43.04 -3.95
CA ALA A 376 0.94 -42.08 -5.02
C ALA A 376 -0.35 -41.29 -4.73
N LEU A 377 -1.20 -41.76 -3.81
CA LEU A 377 -2.49 -41.14 -3.46
C LEU A 377 -2.38 -40.10 -2.33
N ALA A 378 -1.28 -40.14 -1.57
CA ALA A 378 -1.01 -39.18 -0.51
C ALA A 378 0.50 -38.88 -0.44
N PRO A 379 1.11 -38.38 -1.52
CA PRO A 379 2.51 -38.04 -1.52
C PRO A 379 2.75 -36.85 -0.57
N ASP A 380 3.67 -37.02 0.37
CA ASP A 380 4.21 -35.96 1.20
C ASP A 380 5.65 -35.64 0.75
N ASN A 381 6.04 -34.37 0.86
CA ASN A 381 7.41 -33.94 0.55
C ASN A 381 8.30 -34.22 1.77
N SER A 382 8.33 -35.48 2.24
CA SER A 382 9.00 -35.87 3.48
C SER A 382 10.50 -36.00 3.30
N ASP A 383 11.28 -35.56 4.30
CA ASP A 383 12.73 -35.81 4.40
C ASP A 383 13.04 -37.20 5.00
N ASP A 384 12.01 -38.03 5.20
CA ASP A 384 12.12 -39.42 5.62
C ASP A 384 12.15 -40.35 4.40
N GLY A 385 13.33 -40.91 4.11
CA GLY A 385 13.54 -41.85 3.01
C GLY A 385 12.63 -43.09 3.05
N THR A 386 12.11 -43.49 4.21
CA THR A 386 11.20 -44.65 4.35
C THR A 386 9.81 -44.39 3.74
N ARG A 387 9.46 -43.10 3.54
CA ARG A 387 8.27 -42.64 2.81
C ARG A 387 8.44 -42.67 1.30
N TRP A 388 9.62 -43.02 0.81
CA TRP A 388 9.95 -43.11 -0.61
C TRP A 388 10.26 -44.54 -1.02
N ARG A 389 10.15 -44.83 -2.32
CA ARG A 389 10.55 -46.11 -2.92
C ARG A 389 11.18 -45.87 -4.28
N ALA A 390 11.87 -46.87 -4.82
CA ALA A 390 12.20 -46.85 -6.23
C ALA A 390 10.91 -46.98 -7.08
N SER A 391 10.90 -46.37 -8.26
CA SER A 391 9.84 -46.55 -9.25
C SER A 391 9.62 -48.03 -9.56
N SER A 392 8.41 -48.38 -9.97
CA SER A 392 8.08 -49.78 -10.27
C SER A 392 8.74 -50.30 -11.57
N ALA A 393 9.30 -49.40 -12.37
CA ALA A 393 10.00 -49.73 -13.62
C ALA A 393 11.30 -48.92 -13.77
N VAL A 394 12.25 -49.52 -14.49
CA VAL A 394 13.47 -48.82 -14.94
C VAL A 394 13.08 -47.69 -15.90
N GLY A 395 13.59 -46.50 -15.63
CA GLY A 395 13.24 -45.26 -16.32
C GLY A 395 12.09 -44.49 -15.69
N GLY A 396 11.47 -44.99 -14.62
CA GLY A 396 10.44 -44.23 -13.94
C GLY A 396 9.13 -44.10 -14.72
N SER A 397 8.31 -43.12 -14.34
CA SER A 397 6.95 -42.90 -14.85
C SER A 397 6.64 -41.44 -15.25
N PRO A 398 7.55 -40.72 -15.94
CA PRO A 398 7.37 -39.29 -16.17
C PRO A 398 6.08 -38.99 -16.94
N GLY A 399 5.31 -38.05 -16.42
CA GLY A 399 4.00 -37.60 -16.90
C GLY A 399 2.80 -38.37 -16.33
N ALA A 400 3.01 -39.29 -15.39
CA ALA A 400 1.96 -40.14 -14.83
C ALA A 400 2.26 -40.56 -13.38
N ASP A 401 1.24 -41.06 -12.67
CA ASP A 401 1.46 -41.67 -11.35
C ASP A 401 2.25 -43.00 -11.49
N ASP A 402 3.31 -43.18 -10.70
CA ASP A 402 4.03 -44.45 -10.65
C ASP A 402 3.08 -45.58 -10.18
N PRO A 403 3.00 -46.70 -10.93
CA PRO A 403 2.14 -47.80 -10.54
C PRO A 403 2.61 -48.43 -9.21
N ALA A 404 1.71 -49.13 -8.53
CA ALA A 404 2.08 -49.86 -7.33
C ALA A 404 3.08 -50.98 -7.64
N SER A 405 4.12 -51.11 -6.83
CA SER A 405 5.11 -52.19 -6.97
C SER A 405 4.47 -53.56 -6.78
N THR A 406 4.78 -54.51 -7.66
CA THR A 406 4.35 -55.91 -7.55
C THR A 406 5.29 -56.74 -6.68
N ILE A 407 6.43 -56.18 -6.25
CA ILE A 407 7.39 -56.87 -5.40
C ILE A 407 6.90 -56.77 -3.94
N ALA A 408 6.73 -57.93 -3.30
CA ALA A 408 6.29 -57.97 -1.91
C ALA A 408 7.34 -57.33 -0.98
N ARG A 409 6.87 -56.52 -0.02
CA ARG A 409 7.74 -55.83 0.93
C ARG A 409 8.36 -56.83 1.92
N VAL A 410 9.68 -56.79 2.08
CA VAL A 410 10.45 -57.54 3.11
C VAL A 410 11.38 -56.56 3.80
N LEU A 411 11.30 -56.51 5.13
CA LEU A 411 11.96 -55.51 5.95
C LEU A 411 13.16 -56.13 6.65
N ILE A 412 14.22 -55.37 6.85
CA ILE A 412 15.24 -55.70 7.86
C ILE A 412 14.58 -55.45 9.21
N ASN A 413 14.67 -56.44 10.10
CA ASN A 413 13.96 -56.41 11.37
C ASN A 413 14.90 -56.25 12.57
N GLU A 414 16.00 -56.99 12.60
CA GLU A 414 16.94 -56.97 13.73
C GLU A 414 18.35 -57.34 13.25
N LEU A 415 19.38 -56.67 13.80
CA LEU A 415 20.79 -56.89 13.50
C LEU A 415 21.58 -57.06 14.78
N LEU A 416 22.49 -58.03 14.80
CA LEU A 416 23.50 -58.18 15.83
C LEU A 416 24.87 -58.04 15.15
N THR A 417 25.66 -57.05 15.54
CA THR A 417 26.83 -56.58 14.76
C THR A 417 28.14 -56.47 15.56
N LEU A 418 28.07 -56.60 16.89
CA LEU A 418 29.26 -56.74 17.74
C LEU A 418 29.09 -57.95 18.63
N THR A 419 29.90 -58.96 18.38
CA THR A 419 29.76 -60.26 19.01
C THR A 419 31.08 -60.83 19.49
N ASP A 420 31.21 -60.97 20.81
CA ASP A 420 32.23 -61.85 21.39
C ASP A 420 31.73 -63.30 21.40
N SER A 421 32.66 -64.23 21.14
CA SER A 421 32.37 -65.68 21.21
C SER A 421 31.64 -66.03 22.52
N PRO A 422 30.51 -66.76 22.47
CA PRO A 422 30.04 -67.59 21.36
C PRO A 422 29.03 -66.90 20.40
N LEU A 423 28.80 -65.60 20.51
CA LEU A 423 27.91 -64.87 19.59
C LEU A 423 28.60 -64.68 18.22
N ILE A 424 27.80 -64.53 17.17
CA ILE A 424 28.23 -64.21 15.80
C ILE A 424 27.25 -63.19 15.20
N ASP A 425 27.66 -62.46 14.18
CA ASP A 425 26.81 -61.47 13.55
C ASP A 425 25.56 -62.10 12.92
N MET A 426 24.43 -61.41 13.04
CA MET A 426 23.14 -61.89 12.54
C MET A 426 22.33 -60.77 11.90
N VAL A 427 21.63 -61.12 10.82
CA VAL A 427 20.69 -60.27 10.09
C VAL A 427 19.36 -60.97 10.03
N GLU A 428 18.32 -60.34 10.56
CA GLU A 428 16.95 -60.81 10.46
C GLU A 428 16.14 -60.03 9.44
N LEU A 429 15.40 -60.74 8.59
CA LEU A 429 14.38 -60.18 7.72
C LEU A 429 12.97 -60.57 8.19
N PHE A 430 12.03 -59.65 8.03
CA PHE A 430 10.61 -59.79 8.38
C PHE A 430 9.71 -59.62 7.16
N ASN A 431 8.70 -60.48 7.06
CA ASN A 431 7.64 -60.37 6.07
C ASN A 431 6.38 -59.74 6.70
N PRO A 432 6.12 -58.43 6.51
CA PRO A 432 4.92 -57.76 7.03
C PRO A 432 3.63 -58.14 6.29
N THR A 433 3.69 -58.91 5.20
CA THR A 433 2.53 -59.18 4.35
C THR A 433 1.68 -60.34 4.86
N GLY A 434 0.42 -60.39 4.43
CA GLY A 434 -0.50 -61.49 4.72
C GLY A 434 -0.29 -62.75 3.89
N GLN A 435 0.79 -62.84 3.09
CA GLN A 435 1.11 -63.98 2.23
C GLN A 435 2.58 -64.38 2.41
N ASN A 436 2.93 -65.61 2.03
CA ASN A 436 4.32 -66.03 2.03
C ASN A 436 5.09 -65.30 0.92
N VAL A 437 6.32 -64.86 1.21
CA VAL A 437 7.17 -64.14 0.24
C VAL A 437 8.39 -64.98 -0.10
N ASP A 438 8.56 -65.28 -1.38
CA ASP A 438 9.76 -65.91 -1.93
C ASP A 438 10.84 -64.85 -2.15
N ILE A 439 11.98 -65.01 -1.47
CA ILE A 439 13.15 -64.13 -1.56
C ILE A 439 14.34 -64.84 -2.22
N SER A 440 14.09 -65.92 -2.95
CA SER A 440 15.10 -66.65 -3.70
C SER A 440 15.87 -65.73 -4.63
N GLY A 441 17.19 -65.73 -4.50
CA GLY A 441 18.08 -64.96 -5.38
C GLY A 441 18.15 -63.45 -5.10
N TRP A 442 17.44 -62.95 -4.08
CA TRP A 442 17.63 -61.59 -3.55
C TRP A 442 19.02 -61.46 -2.91
N PHE A 443 19.43 -60.24 -2.58
CA PHE A 443 20.76 -59.99 -2.03
C PHE A 443 20.74 -59.25 -0.69
N LEU A 444 21.74 -59.55 0.15
CA LEU A 444 22.16 -58.73 1.28
C LEU A 444 23.53 -58.10 1.00
N SER A 445 23.73 -56.86 1.41
CA SER A 445 25.00 -56.15 1.31
C SER A 445 25.15 -55.10 2.40
N ASP A 446 26.36 -54.93 2.91
CA ASP A 446 26.82 -53.79 3.72
C ASP A 446 27.15 -52.55 2.86
N ASP A 447 27.34 -52.75 1.55
CA ASP A 447 27.76 -51.72 0.61
C ASP A 447 26.68 -51.47 -0.46
N GLY A 448 26.09 -50.27 -0.41
CA GLY A 448 25.05 -49.84 -1.36
C GLY A 448 25.54 -49.72 -2.81
N THR A 449 26.85 -49.51 -3.01
CA THR A 449 27.45 -49.45 -4.36
C THR A 449 27.65 -50.84 -4.96
N VAL A 450 27.66 -51.88 -4.13
CA VAL A 450 27.78 -53.29 -4.52
C VAL A 450 26.62 -54.09 -3.90
N PRO A 451 25.38 -53.92 -4.37
CA PRO A 451 24.19 -54.53 -3.74
C PRO A 451 24.17 -56.06 -3.81
N GLY A 452 25.02 -56.68 -4.63
CA GLY A 452 25.05 -58.11 -4.94
C GLY A 452 26.08 -58.95 -4.16
N LYS A 453 26.38 -58.63 -2.89
CA LYS A 453 27.34 -59.41 -2.08
C LYS A 453 26.78 -60.79 -1.72
N PHE A 454 25.94 -60.91 -0.70
CA PHE A 454 25.37 -62.21 -0.32
C PHE A 454 24.08 -62.51 -1.08
N ARG A 455 24.10 -63.49 -1.98
CA ARG A 455 22.90 -63.97 -2.69
C ARG A 455 22.13 -65.00 -1.84
N ILE A 456 20.88 -64.66 -1.51
CA ILE A 456 19.99 -65.52 -0.73
C ILE A 456 19.71 -66.83 -1.49
N PRO A 457 19.90 -68.01 -0.86
CA PRO A 457 19.73 -69.30 -1.53
C PRO A 457 18.36 -69.48 -2.18
N ASN A 458 18.33 -70.16 -3.32
CA ASN A 458 17.08 -70.55 -3.98
C ASN A 458 16.24 -71.45 -3.06
N GLY A 459 14.93 -71.24 -3.05
CA GLY A 459 13.96 -71.95 -2.19
C GLY A 459 13.72 -71.27 -0.84
N THR A 460 14.27 -70.07 -0.60
CA THR A 460 14.07 -69.33 0.65
C THR A 460 12.74 -68.58 0.61
N THR A 461 11.82 -68.92 1.50
CA THR A 461 10.51 -68.26 1.63
C THR A 461 10.28 -67.82 3.06
N ILE A 462 9.86 -66.58 3.26
CA ILE A 462 9.43 -66.06 4.57
C ILE A 462 7.91 -66.24 4.70
N PRO A 463 7.39 -66.96 5.71
CA PRO A 463 5.95 -67.07 5.95
C PRO A 463 5.28 -65.70 6.16
N ALA A 464 3.97 -65.61 5.92
CA ALA A 464 3.18 -64.41 6.27
C ALA A 464 3.37 -64.03 7.75
N GLY A 465 3.80 -62.79 8.03
CA GLY A 465 4.12 -62.35 9.39
C GLY A 465 5.32 -63.05 10.04
N GLY A 466 6.12 -63.79 9.26
CA GLY A 466 7.26 -64.57 9.73
C GLY A 466 8.61 -63.85 9.57
N TYR A 467 9.64 -64.51 10.09
CA TYR A 467 11.03 -64.02 10.13
C TYR A 467 11.98 -65.04 9.50
N VAL A 468 13.14 -64.58 9.02
CA VAL A 468 14.28 -65.43 8.64
C VAL A 468 15.58 -64.78 9.10
N VAL A 469 16.48 -65.58 9.64
CA VAL A 469 17.77 -65.12 10.18
C VAL A 469 18.90 -65.67 9.32
N PHE A 470 19.80 -64.76 8.91
CA PHE A 470 21.09 -65.08 8.30
C PHE A 470 22.18 -64.75 9.28
N THR A 471 23.14 -65.65 9.43
CA THR A 471 24.29 -65.48 10.34
C THR A 471 25.55 -65.20 9.55
N GLU A 472 26.61 -64.75 10.23
CA GLU A 472 27.92 -64.53 9.64
C GLU A 472 28.41 -65.73 8.81
N THR A 473 28.13 -66.96 9.26
CA THR A 473 28.51 -68.17 8.51
C THR A 473 27.84 -68.28 7.13
N ASN A 474 26.73 -67.58 6.91
CA ASN A 474 26.04 -67.53 5.62
C ASN A 474 26.66 -66.50 4.68
N PHE A 475 26.86 -65.26 5.14
CA PHE A 475 27.33 -64.15 4.32
C PHE A 475 28.85 -63.92 4.33
N ASN A 476 29.56 -64.59 5.23
CA ASN A 476 31.02 -64.62 5.34
C ASN A 476 31.54 -66.07 5.56
N PRO A 477 31.30 -67.01 4.63
CA PRO A 477 31.65 -68.42 4.82
C PRO A 477 33.17 -68.64 4.82
N THR A 478 33.61 -69.76 5.42
CA THR A 478 35.01 -70.21 5.33
C THR A 478 35.12 -71.48 4.47
N PRO A 479 35.89 -71.49 3.36
CA PRO A 479 36.71 -70.39 2.83
C PRO A 479 35.86 -69.26 2.21
N PRO A 480 36.36 -68.00 2.22
CA PRO A 480 35.62 -66.84 1.71
C PRO A 480 35.35 -66.94 0.20
N THR A 481 34.24 -66.33 -0.23
CA THR A 481 33.87 -66.21 -1.65
C THR A 481 34.20 -64.80 -2.17
N LEU A 482 34.01 -64.54 -3.47
CA LEU A 482 34.24 -63.22 -4.06
C LEU A 482 33.25 -62.13 -3.60
N PHE A 483 32.16 -62.53 -2.93
CA PHE A 483 31.02 -61.66 -2.64
C PHE A 483 30.56 -61.81 -1.17
N ASN A 484 31.50 -61.79 -0.22
CA ASN A 484 31.21 -61.78 1.22
C ASN A 484 31.13 -60.35 1.77
N PHE A 485 30.52 -60.19 2.95
CA PHE A 485 30.59 -58.97 3.74
C PHE A 485 30.73 -59.25 5.24
N SER A 486 31.07 -58.22 6.02
CA SER A 486 31.15 -58.22 7.48
C SER A 486 30.49 -56.95 7.99
N LEU A 487 29.84 -56.98 9.15
CA LEU A 487 29.22 -55.79 9.73
C LEU A 487 30.21 -55.12 10.68
N ASP A 488 30.52 -53.83 10.45
CA ASP A 488 31.41 -53.11 11.36
C ASP A 488 30.66 -52.70 12.65
N SER A 489 31.13 -53.21 13.78
CA SER A 489 30.64 -52.85 15.11
C SER A 489 30.76 -51.37 15.47
N ALA A 490 31.65 -50.61 14.81
CA ALA A 490 31.78 -49.17 14.99
C ALA A 490 30.73 -48.37 14.20
N GLY A 491 30.02 -49.02 13.29
CA GLY A 491 28.94 -48.49 12.46
C GLY A 491 29.10 -48.84 11.00
N ASP A 492 28.00 -49.23 10.37
CA ASP A 492 27.95 -49.65 8.97
C ASP A 492 26.54 -49.41 8.38
N SER A 493 26.29 -49.88 7.17
CA SER A 493 24.95 -49.98 6.60
C SER A 493 24.59 -51.42 6.28
N LEU A 494 23.30 -51.71 6.13
CA LEU A 494 22.83 -52.98 5.60
C LEU A 494 21.68 -52.75 4.65
N TYR A 495 21.68 -53.48 3.55
CA TYR A 495 20.67 -53.44 2.51
C TYR A 495 20.17 -54.84 2.18
N VAL A 496 18.86 -54.97 1.97
CA VAL A 496 18.24 -56.08 1.25
C VAL A 496 17.72 -55.57 -0.09
N THR A 497 18.10 -56.23 -1.18
CA THR A 497 17.67 -55.86 -2.54
C THR A 497 17.03 -57.05 -3.26
N SER A 498 15.90 -56.77 -3.91
CA SER A 498 15.19 -57.76 -4.72
C SER A 498 15.85 -57.92 -6.09
N ALA A 499 15.89 -59.15 -6.58
CA ALA A 499 16.41 -59.46 -7.90
C ALA A 499 15.61 -60.54 -8.61
N ASP A 500 15.64 -60.51 -9.94
CA ASP A 500 15.06 -61.54 -10.79
C ASP A 500 15.93 -62.82 -10.83
N THR A 501 15.45 -63.84 -11.54
CA THR A 501 16.18 -65.12 -11.69
C THR A 501 17.54 -64.98 -12.37
N SER A 502 17.76 -63.90 -13.14
CA SER A 502 19.03 -63.59 -13.82
C SER A 502 19.96 -62.72 -12.98
N GLY A 503 19.51 -62.28 -11.80
CA GLY A 503 20.27 -61.41 -10.89
C GLY A 503 20.13 -59.92 -11.16
N ASN A 504 19.21 -59.50 -12.04
CA ASN A 504 18.94 -58.08 -12.26
C ASN A 504 18.07 -57.53 -11.13
N LEU A 505 18.36 -56.33 -10.64
CA LEU A 505 17.58 -55.69 -9.59
C LEU A 505 16.16 -55.39 -10.07
N THR A 506 15.17 -55.71 -9.25
CA THR A 506 13.74 -55.47 -9.56
C THR A 506 13.19 -54.17 -8.97
N GLY A 507 14.08 -53.30 -8.47
CA GLY A 507 13.73 -51.98 -7.93
C GLY A 507 13.44 -51.94 -6.43
N TYR A 508 12.92 -53.03 -5.84
CA TYR A 508 12.70 -53.05 -4.39
C TYR A 508 14.01 -53.20 -3.61
N SER A 509 14.22 -52.31 -2.64
CA SER A 509 15.27 -52.37 -1.64
C SER A 509 14.75 -51.88 -0.29
N HIS A 510 15.36 -52.34 0.78
CA HIS A 510 15.19 -51.79 2.12
C HIS A 510 16.54 -51.78 2.83
N GLY A 511 16.86 -50.73 3.58
CA GLY A 511 18.16 -50.60 4.22
C GLY A 511 18.14 -49.70 5.43
N LEU A 512 19.17 -49.83 6.25
CA LEU A 512 19.44 -48.95 7.38
C LEU A 512 20.94 -48.61 7.44
N SER A 513 21.26 -47.53 8.14
CA SER A 513 22.60 -47.27 8.67
C SER A 513 22.54 -47.36 10.19
N PHE A 514 23.59 -47.88 10.81
CA PHE A 514 23.69 -48.02 12.26
C PHE A 514 25.07 -47.55 12.74
N GLY A 515 25.12 -47.03 13.96
CA GLY A 515 26.35 -46.58 14.62
C GLY A 515 27.02 -47.67 15.44
N GLY A 516 27.86 -47.26 16.39
CA GLY A 516 28.55 -48.20 17.28
C GLY A 516 27.57 -49.05 18.08
N ALA A 517 27.81 -50.37 18.14
CA ALA A 517 27.04 -51.31 18.95
C ALA A 517 27.71 -51.61 20.29
N ALA A 518 26.91 -51.86 21.33
CA ALA A 518 27.43 -52.51 22.53
C ALA A 518 27.48 -54.03 22.30
N ASN A 519 28.47 -54.71 22.87
CA ASN A 519 28.63 -56.17 22.71
C ASN A 519 27.35 -56.91 23.12
N GLY A 520 26.82 -57.74 22.22
CA GLY A 520 25.60 -58.52 22.44
C GLY A 520 24.28 -57.73 22.39
N VAL A 521 24.31 -56.42 22.09
CA VAL A 521 23.10 -55.60 21.93
C VAL A 521 22.79 -55.46 20.44
N SER A 522 21.56 -55.84 20.06
CA SER A 522 21.09 -55.73 18.68
C SER A 522 20.49 -54.36 18.37
N PHE A 523 20.49 -53.98 17.09
CA PHE A 523 19.66 -52.91 16.55
C PHE A 523 18.37 -53.53 16.01
N GLY A 524 17.22 -52.96 16.35
CA GLY A 524 15.93 -53.53 15.98
C GLY A 524 15.00 -52.47 15.41
N ARG A 525 14.27 -52.85 14.38
CA ARG A 525 13.23 -52.06 13.75
C ARG A 525 12.19 -51.60 14.78
N HIS A 526 11.99 -50.29 14.85
CA HIS A 526 10.99 -49.61 15.64
C HIS A 526 10.25 -48.62 14.74
N VAL A 527 8.93 -48.49 14.90
CA VAL A 527 8.14 -47.48 14.16
C VAL A 527 7.60 -46.50 15.19
N ASN A 528 8.00 -45.24 15.06
CA ASN A 528 7.59 -44.20 16.01
C ASN A 528 6.13 -43.76 15.77
N SER A 529 5.62 -42.85 16.61
CA SER A 529 4.22 -42.40 16.57
C SER A 529 3.76 -41.78 15.25
N ILE A 530 4.69 -41.35 14.39
CA ILE A 530 4.41 -40.68 13.11
C ILE A 530 4.63 -41.61 11.91
N GLY A 531 4.93 -42.88 12.18
CA GLY A 531 5.13 -43.91 11.18
C GLY A 531 6.53 -43.96 10.58
N GLU A 532 7.48 -43.19 11.10
CA GLU A 532 8.89 -43.29 10.67
C GLU A 532 9.51 -44.55 11.27
N GLU A 533 10.30 -45.24 10.45
CA GLU A 533 11.01 -46.43 10.85
C GLU A 533 12.44 -46.09 11.29
N GLN A 534 12.84 -46.66 12.42
CA GLN A 534 14.09 -46.38 13.10
C GLN A 534 14.70 -47.71 13.59
N PHE A 535 16.02 -47.72 13.82
CA PHE A 535 16.75 -48.93 14.25
C PHE A 535 17.56 -48.67 15.53
N PRO A 536 16.91 -48.33 16.66
CA PRO A 536 17.62 -48.14 17.91
C PRO A 536 18.17 -49.46 18.46
N ALA A 537 19.17 -49.33 19.34
CA ALA A 537 19.61 -50.44 20.18
C ALA A 537 18.43 -51.03 20.97
N GLN A 538 18.36 -52.35 21.09
CA GLN A 538 17.22 -53.06 21.68
C GLN A 538 17.45 -53.44 23.15
N LEU A 539 16.37 -53.45 23.93
CA LEU A 539 16.40 -53.90 25.34
C LEU A 539 16.87 -55.36 25.50
N ALA A 540 16.61 -56.19 24.49
CA ALA A 540 17.08 -57.57 24.41
C ALA A 540 17.10 -58.02 22.94
N THR A 541 17.97 -58.96 22.60
CA THR A 541 17.96 -59.62 21.29
C THR A 541 16.74 -60.52 21.14
N THR A 542 15.98 -60.39 20.05
CA THR A 542 14.65 -61.00 19.86
C THR A 542 14.45 -61.71 18.52
N LEU A 543 15.54 -62.22 17.94
CA LEU A 543 15.52 -62.98 16.68
C LEU A 543 14.44 -64.08 16.66
N GLY A 544 13.59 -64.05 15.64
CA GLY A 544 12.45 -64.92 15.39
C GLY A 544 11.14 -64.45 16.02
N ALA A 545 11.13 -63.29 16.67
CA ALA A 545 10.00 -62.76 17.42
C ALA A 545 9.85 -61.24 17.25
N THR A 546 8.86 -60.66 17.93
CA THR A 546 8.68 -59.21 17.98
C THR A 546 9.84 -58.54 18.73
N ASN A 547 10.35 -57.45 18.15
CA ASN A 547 11.42 -56.64 18.72
C ASN A 547 11.14 -56.15 20.15
N ALA A 548 12.15 -56.17 21.01
CA ALA A 548 12.04 -55.79 22.42
C ALA A 548 11.77 -54.29 22.65
N GLY A 549 12.10 -53.45 21.67
CA GLY A 549 11.95 -51.99 21.73
C GLY A 549 13.25 -51.26 22.15
N PRO A 550 13.26 -49.92 22.03
CA PRO A 550 14.47 -49.11 22.18
C PRO A 550 15.04 -49.13 23.61
N VAL A 551 16.36 -49.16 23.74
CA VAL A 551 17.08 -48.82 24.98
C VAL A 551 16.98 -47.30 25.20
N VAL A 552 16.68 -46.88 26.43
CA VAL A 552 16.62 -45.47 26.82
C VAL A 552 17.53 -45.22 28.02
N GLY A 553 18.47 -44.28 27.88
CA GLY A 553 19.40 -43.90 28.93
C GLY A 553 20.66 -44.78 28.98
N PRO A 554 21.50 -44.64 30.03
CA PRO A 554 21.21 -44.07 31.35
C PRO A 554 21.15 -42.53 31.42
N VAL A 555 21.60 -41.84 30.37
CA VAL A 555 21.52 -40.39 30.23
C VAL A 555 20.75 -40.07 28.97
N VAL A 556 19.84 -39.10 29.04
CA VAL A 556 18.95 -38.72 27.94
C VAL A 556 18.99 -37.22 27.68
N ILE A 557 18.66 -36.80 26.46
CA ILE A 557 18.37 -35.40 26.12
C ILE A 557 16.94 -35.11 26.61
N SER A 558 16.82 -34.11 27.49
CA SER A 558 15.54 -33.73 28.14
C SER A 558 14.96 -32.43 27.62
N GLU A 559 15.80 -31.48 27.17
CA GLU A 559 15.37 -30.17 26.68
C GLU A 559 16.27 -29.71 25.52
N ILE A 560 15.66 -29.11 24.49
CA ILE A 560 16.35 -28.54 23.32
C ILE A 560 15.77 -27.16 23.04
N MET A 561 16.63 -26.13 23.10
CA MET A 561 16.28 -24.76 22.68
C MET A 561 17.05 -24.43 21.40
N TYR A 562 16.43 -24.74 20.26
CA TYR A 562 17.08 -24.64 18.94
C TYR A 562 16.89 -23.28 18.25
N HIS A 563 15.76 -22.60 18.48
CA HIS A 563 15.48 -21.28 17.89
C HIS A 563 14.91 -20.32 18.95
N PRO A 564 15.76 -19.70 19.77
CA PRO A 564 15.32 -18.80 20.83
C PRO A 564 14.71 -17.50 20.27
N VAL A 565 13.98 -16.76 21.11
CA VAL A 565 13.71 -15.34 20.82
C VAL A 565 15.01 -14.57 20.65
N ALA A 566 15.00 -13.41 19.98
CA ALA A 566 16.22 -12.65 19.65
C ALA A 566 17.16 -12.31 20.84
N THR A 567 16.67 -12.37 22.08
CA THR A 567 17.47 -12.16 23.30
C THR A 567 17.77 -13.44 24.08
N GLY A 568 17.33 -14.61 23.62
CA GLY A 568 17.56 -15.92 24.24
C GLY A 568 18.85 -16.57 23.75
N ASP A 569 19.20 -17.72 24.33
CA ASP A 569 20.38 -18.50 23.97
C ASP A 569 19.97 -19.94 23.61
N GLU A 570 20.70 -20.55 22.69
CA GLU A 570 20.57 -21.96 22.33
C GLU A 570 21.29 -22.86 23.34
N PHE A 571 20.68 -24.01 23.65
CA PHE A 571 21.26 -25.03 24.52
C PHE A 571 20.57 -26.39 24.35
N ILE A 572 21.24 -27.43 24.81
CA ILE A 572 20.64 -28.74 25.08
C ILE A 572 20.84 -29.10 26.56
N GLU A 573 19.88 -29.83 27.11
CA GLU A 573 19.93 -30.36 28.46
C GLU A 573 20.02 -31.89 28.43
N LEU A 574 20.93 -32.41 29.24
CA LEU A 574 21.09 -33.82 29.52
C LEU A 574 20.57 -34.13 30.93
N ARG A 575 19.91 -35.28 31.06
CA ARG A 575 19.41 -35.79 32.33
C ARG A 575 19.88 -37.22 32.56
N ASN A 576 20.45 -37.47 33.75
CA ASN A 576 20.67 -38.83 34.25
C ASN A 576 19.35 -39.38 34.78
N ILE A 577 18.83 -40.47 34.21
CA ILE A 577 17.57 -41.09 34.64
C ILE A 577 17.77 -42.24 35.63
N THR A 578 19.02 -42.47 36.07
CA THR A 578 19.39 -43.56 36.98
C THR A 578 19.56 -43.08 38.42
N PRO A 579 19.42 -43.99 39.41
CA PRO A 579 19.70 -43.68 40.80
C PRO A 579 21.21 -43.61 41.13
N MET A 580 22.10 -43.81 40.16
CA MET A 580 23.55 -43.81 40.34
C MET A 580 24.20 -42.62 39.65
N ALA A 581 25.35 -42.16 40.15
CA ALA A 581 26.14 -41.16 39.43
C ALA A 581 26.77 -41.81 38.18
N ILE A 582 26.75 -41.08 37.06
CA ILE A 582 27.26 -41.57 35.77
C ILE A 582 28.51 -40.75 35.38
N PRO A 583 29.69 -41.38 35.23
CA PRO A 583 30.83 -40.74 34.59
C PRO A 583 30.56 -40.57 33.09
N LEU A 584 30.67 -39.35 32.58
CA LEU A 584 30.51 -39.03 31.15
C LEU A 584 31.85 -39.21 30.40
N PHE A 585 32.56 -40.30 30.74
CA PHE A 585 33.83 -40.75 30.20
C PHE A 585 34.02 -42.25 30.48
N ASP A 586 34.93 -42.91 29.78
CA ASP A 586 35.34 -44.29 30.10
C ASP A 586 36.16 -44.31 31.40
N PRO A 587 35.70 -44.96 32.49
CA PRO A 587 36.44 -45.01 33.75
C PRO A 587 37.82 -45.68 33.64
N ALA A 588 38.01 -46.58 32.68
CA ALA A 588 39.31 -47.23 32.43
C ALA A 588 40.25 -46.34 31.62
N ASN A 589 39.70 -45.46 30.77
CA ASN A 589 40.44 -44.52 29.92
C ASN A 589 39.82 -43.10 30.00
N PRO A 590 40.07 -42.32 31.06
CA PRO A 590 39.34 -41.06 31.32
C PRO A 590 39.50 -39.93 30.29
N THR A 591 40.44 -40.08 29.36
CA THR A 591 40.58 -39.19 28.19
C THR A 591 39.54 -39.46 27.10
N ASN A 592 38.90 -40.63 27.12
CA ASN A 592 37.85 -41.01 26.19
C ASN A 592 36.52 -40.55 26.80
N THR A 593 35.98 -39.43 26.31
CA THR A 593 34.80 -38.80 26.87
C THR A 593 33.58 -39.00 25.98
N TRP A 594 32.39 -38.80 26.55
CA TRP A 594 31.14 -38.79 25.80
C TRP A 594 31.11 -37.60 24.83
N ARG A 595 30.27 -37.67 23.80
CA ARG A 595 30.08 -36.59 22.83
C ARG A 595 28.62 -36.45 22.43
N VAL A 596 28.27 -35.30 21.87
CA VAL A 596 26.99 -35.06 21.20
C VAL A 596 27.27 -34.91 19.72
N ASN A 597 27.00 -35.97 18.96
CA ASN A 597 27.03 -35.95 17.50
C ASN A 597 25.85 -35.10 16.98
N GLY A 598 26.02 -34.46 15.82
CA GLY A 598 25.13 -33.40 15.34
C GLY A 598 25.54 -32.01 15.86
N LEU A 599 25.73 -31.86 17.17
CA LEU A 599 26.22 -30.61 17.77
C LEU A 599 27.74 -30.39 17.58
N GLY A 600 28.49 -31.46 17.30
CA GLY A 600 29.95 -31.42 17.19
C GLY A 600 30.66 -31.17 18.54
N PHE A 601 30.01 -31.49 19.66
CA PHE A 601 30.52 -31.20 21.01
C PHE A 601 31.05 -32.46 21.70
N THR A 602 32.32 -32.45 22.12
CA THR A 602 32.91 -33.51 22.96
C THR A 602 32.99 -33.04 24.40
N LEU A 603 32.49 -33.85 25.34
CA LEU A 603 32.43 -33.45 26.75
C LEU A 603 33.84 -33.39 27.36
N PRO A 604 34.09 -32.49 28.34
CA PRO A 604 35.36 -32.46 29.04
C PRO A 604 35.65 -33.74 29.84
N THR A 605 36.94 -34.00 30.09
CA THR A 605 37.37 -35.13 30.93
C THR A 605 36.89 -35.00 32.37
N ASN A 606 36.68 -36.12 33.05
CA ASN A 606 36.33 -36.19 34.47
C ASN A 606 34.98 -35.57 34.86
N VAL A 607 34.07 -35.36 33.91
CA VAL A 607 32.69 -34.93 34.21
C VAL A 607 31.88 -36.11 34.75
N VAL A 608 31.31 -35.94 35.94
CA VAL A 608 30.43 -36.94 36.57
C VAL A 608 29.07 -36.29 36.84
N MET A 609 28.02 -36.90 36.30
CA MET A 609 26.65 -36.44 36.53
C MET A 609 26.05 -37.15 37.74
N ALA A 610 25.50 -36.38 38.67
CA ALA A 610 24.87 -36.91 39.87
C ALA A 610 23.67 -37.81 39.51
N SER A 611 23.30 -38.69 40.45
CA SER A 611 22.04 -39.45 40.41
C SER A 611 20.86 -38.51 40.21
N ASN A 612 20.00 -38.80 39.23
CA ASN A 612 18.87 -37.93 38.84
C ASN A 612 19.27 -36.46 38.53
N GLY A 613 20.55 -36.23 38.18
CA GLY A 613 21.11 -34.90 37.96
C GLY A 613 20.99 -34.43 36.51
N PHE A 614 21.26 -33.14 36.32
CA PHE A 614 21.23 -32.45 35.03
C PHE A 614 22.61 -31.93 34.63
N ALA A 615 22.84 -31.84 33.32
CA ALA A 615 23.94 -31.09 32.73
C ALA A 615 23.43 -30.30 31.51
N LEU A 616 23.91 -29.07 31.36
CA LEU A 616 23.57 -28.19 30.23
C LEU A 616 24.77 -28.06 29.31
N ILE A 617 24.54 -28.07 28.00
CA ILE A 617 25.55 -27.76 26.97
C ILE A 617 25.04 -26.53 26.22
N VAL A 618 25.78 -25.42 26.33
CA VAL A 618 25.28 -24.08 25.94
C VAL A 618 26.13 -23.46 24.83
N ALA A 619 25.50 -22.64 23.97
CA ALA A 619 26.19 -21.93 22.89
C ALA A 619 27.01 -20.73 23.38
N THR A 620 26.69 -20.23 24.60
CA THR A 620 27.28 -19.02 25.17
C THR A 620 28.26 -19.34 26.29
N ASN A 621 28.82 -18.30 26.92
CA ASN A 621 29.69 -18.50 28.07
C ASN A 621 28.91 -19.15 29.25
N PRO A 622 29.37 -20.28 29.82
CA PRO A 622 28.66 -20.99 30.89
C PRO A 622 28.29 -20.14 32.12
N ALA A 623 29.16 -19.20 32.53
CA ALA A 623 28.87 -18.34 33.68
C ALA A 623 27.80 -17.29 33.36
N ILE A 624 27.78 -16.76 32.15
CA ILE A 624 26.76 -15.81 31.68
C ILE A 624 25.41 -16.53 31.54
N PHE A 625 25.39 -17.71 30.93
CA PHE A 625 24.18 -18.53 30.79
C PHE A 625 23.59 -18.85 32.16
N ARG A 626 24.42 -19.34 33.10
CA ARG A 626 24.01 -19.64 34.48
C ARG A 626 23.34 -18.42 35.13
N ALA A 627 23.97 -17.25 35.05
CA ALA A 627 23.43 -16.03 35.65
C ALA A 627 22.11 -15.59 35.00
N LYS A 628 21.98 -15.71 33.68
CA LYS A 628 20.78 -15.31 32.93
C LYS A 628 19.57 -16.19 33.25
N TYR A 629 19.78 -17.50 33.33
CA TYR A 629 18.71 -18.48 33.53
C TYR A 629 18.57 -18.97 34.98
N SER A 630 19.34 -18.41 35.92
CA SER A 630 19.34 -18.80 37.35
C SER A 630 19.58 -20.30 37.57
N VAL A 631 20.48 -20.90 36.79
CA VAL A 631 20.77 -22.34 36.85
C VAL A 631 21.43 -22.70 38.20
N PRO A 632 20.95 -23.71 38.96
CA PRO A 632 21.52 -24.09 40.25
C PRO A 632 22.99 -24.49 40.18
N GLU A 633 23.80 -24.12 41.19
CA GLU A 633 25.25 -24.43 41.25
C GLU A 633 25.55 -25.95 41.20
N SER A 634 24.60 -26.79 41.60
CA SER A 634 24.72 -28.26 41.51
C SER A 634 24.62 -28.79 40.09
N VAL A 635 24.07 -28.02 39.14
CA VAL A 635 23.91 -28.41 37.73
C VAL A 635 25.18 -28.04 36.99
N THR A 636 25.76 -28.99 36.26
CA THR A 636 26.96 -28.74 35.45
C THR A 636 26.56 -27.96 34.18
N VAL A 637 27.29 -26.88 33.85
CA VAL A 637 27.08 -26.12 32.61
C VAL A 637 28.36 -26.17 31.79
N LEU A 638 28.28 -26.74 30.59
CA LEU A 638 29.36 -27.01 29.66
C LEU A 638 29.22 -26.12 28.42
N GLY A 639 30.35 -25.78 27.79
CA GLY A 639 30.38 -24.93 26.59
C GLY A 639 31.43 -23.82 26.66
N PRO A 640 31.41 -22.85 25.73
CA PRO A 640 30.51 -22.81 24.57
C PRO A 640 30.82 -23.94 23.58
N TYR A 641 29.80 -24.55 22.96
CA TYR A 641 30.02 -25.36 21.77
C TYR A 641 30.21 -24.46 20.53
N ALA A 642 30.83 -24.99 19.49
CA ALA A 642 31.06 -24.26 18.24
C ALA A 642 29.92 -24.58 17.25
N GLY A 643 29.18 -23.56 16.80
CA GLY A 643 28.06 -23.72 15.87
C GLY A 643 26.75 -23.15 16.44
N LEU A 644 25.66 -23.41 15.72
CA LEU A 644 24.28 -23.15 16.14
C LEU A 644 23.47 -24.43 15.90
N LEU A 645 22.44 -24.62 16.71
CA LEU A 645 21.40 -25.61 16.41
C LEU A 645 20.66 -25.18 15.13
N GLN A 646 20.17 -26.14 14.36
CA GLN A 646 19.46 -25.83 13.12
C GLN A 646 18.00 -25.47 13.41
N ASP A 647 17.62 -24.23 13.11
CA ASP A 647 16.26 -23.71 13.31
C ASP A 647 15.17 -24.59 12.68
N SER A 648 15.47 -25.29 11.58
CA SER A 648 14.53 -26.16 10.87
C SER A 648 14.55 -27.64 11.31
N GLY A 649 15.34 -27.98 12.33
CA GLY A 649 15.54 -29.36 12.78
C GLY A 649 16.89 -29.96 12.40
N GLU A 650 17.39 -30.86 13.24
CA GLU A 650 18.56 -31.70 12.98
C GLU A 650 18.51 -32.99 13.83
N GLN A 651 19.46 -33.91 13.60
CA GLN A 651 19.66 -35.11 14.40
C GLN A 651 20.74 -34.88 15.46
N LEU A 652 20.40 -35.15 16.72
CA LEU A 652 21.32 -35.10 17.85
C LEU A 652 21.46 -36.49 18.46
N GLU A 653 22.69 -36.98 18.60
CA GLU A 653 22.98 -38.25 19.25
C GLU A 653 23.93 -38.04 20.43
N LEU A 654 23.48 -38.40 21.63
CA LEU A 654 24.36 -38.51 22.79
C LEU A 654 25.09 -39.85 22.72
N GLN A 655 26.42 -39.82 22.59
CA GLN A 655 27.23 -41.00 22.37
C GLN A 655 28.27 -41.21 23.49
N ARG A 656 28.43 -42.45 23.92
CA ARG A 656 29.49 -42.88 24.85
C ARG A 656 30.59 -43.64 24.11
N PRO A 657 31.87 -43.51 24.52
CA PRO A 657 32.93 -44.34 23.96
C PRO A 657 32.78 -45.80 24.43
N GLU A 658 33.12 -46.73 23.55
CA GLU A 658 33.31 -48.15 23.88
C GLU A 658 34.80 -48.44 24.14
N VAL A 659 35.10 -49.65 24.65
CA VAL A 659 36.49 -50.08 24.86
C VAL A 659 37.27 -49.97 23.54
N PRO A 660 38.43 -49.26 23.51
CA PRO A 660 39.20 -49.12 22.29
C PRO A 660 39.68 -50.46 21.74
N ASP A 661 39.60 -50.64 20.44
CA ASP A 661 40.12 -51.80 19.71
C ASP A 661 41.26 -51.41 18.76
N THR A 662 41.65 -52.30 17.83
CA THR A 662 42.69 -52.00 16.83
C THR A 662 42.30 -50.96 15.80
N ASN A 663 41.00 -50.66 15.65
CA ASN A 663 40.43 -49.71 14.69
C ASN A 663 40.09 -48.35 15.32
N GLY A 664 40.14 -48.24 16.65
CA GLY A 664 40.01 -46.97 17.38
C GLY A 664 38.98 -47.06 18.50
N ILE A 665 38.24 -45.97 18.71
CA ILE A 665 37.18 -45.90 19.73
C ILE A 665 35.85 -45.85 18.98
N ALA A 666 35.06 -46.92 19.08
CA ALA A 666 33.67 -46.90 18.65
C ALA A 666 32.84 -46.03 19.61
N TYR A 667 31.84 -45.35 19.07
CA TYR A 667 30.93 -44.49 19.84
C TYR A 667 29.52 -45.02 19.72
N ILE A 668 28.93 -45.38 20.87
CA ILE A 668 27.60 -45.99 20.96
C ILE A 668 26.59 -44.91 21.31
N THR A 669 25.53 -44.82 20.52
CA THR A 669 24.40 -43.92 20.78
C THR A 669 23.61 -44.39 22.01
N VAL A 670 23.50 -43.51 23.00
CA VAL A 670 22.82 -43.72 24.28
C VAL A 670 21.42 -43.13 24.26
N ASP A 671 21.25 -42.00 23.56
CA ASP A 671 19.96 -41.36 23.32
C ASP A 671 20.06 -40.54 22.03
N GLU A 672 18.96 -40.44 21.30
CA GLU A 672 18.89 -39.81 19.99
C GLU A 672 17.59 -39.02 19.86
N VAL A 673 17.68 -37.85 19.21
CA VAL A 673 16.53 -37.01 18.89
C VAL A 673 16.75 -36.36 17.53
N ARG A 674 15.87 -36.65 16.55
CA ARG A 674 15.78 -35.94 15.27
C ARG A 674 14.61 -34.97 15.28
N TYR A 675 14.82 -33.76 15.80
CA TYR A 675 13.74 -32.78 15.98
C TYR A 675 13.42 -31.99 14.70
N ASN A 676 12.27 -31.31 14.67
CA ASN A 676 11.83 -30.46 13.56
C ASN A 676 11.04 -29.22 14.05
N ASP A 677 10.96 -28.18 13.23
CA ASP A 677 10.16 -26.96 13.48
C ASP A 677 8.69 -27.10 13.10
N LYS A 678 8.32 -28.21 12.44
CA LYS A 678 6.97 -28.47 11.94
C LYS A 678 6.31 -29.65 12.63
N ALA A 679 4.97 -29.59 12.64
CA ALA A 679 4.16 -30.75 12.97
C ALA A 679 4.62 -31.96 12.14
N PRO A 680 4.74 -33.16 12.75
CA PRO A 680 4.21 -33.54 14.08
C PRO A 680 5.07 -33.16 15.28
N TRP A 681 6.28 -32.63 15.10
CA TRP A 681 7.04 -32.02 16.20
C TRP A 681 6.32 -30.75 16.70
N PRO A 682 6.43 -30.38 18.00
CA PRO A 682 5.77 -29.19 18.53
C PRO A 682 6.28 -27.89 17.90
N PRO A 683 5.53 -27.23 16.99
CA PRO A 683 6.02 -26.04 16.27
C PRO A 683 6.08 -24.80 17.18
N GLY A 684 5.52 -24.86 18.39
CA GLY A 684 5.55 -23.77 19.35
C GLY A 684 6.95 -23.43 19.87
N ALA A 685 7.92 -24.33 19.70
CA ALA A 685 9.33 -24.11 20.08
C ALA A 685 10.10 -23.24 19.07
N ASP A 686 9.53 -22.96 17.90
CA ASP A 686 10.19 -22.22 16.82
C ASP A 686 10.10 -20.69 17.01
N GLY A 687 11.17 -20.08 17.53
CA GLY A 687 11.34 -18.62 17.61
C GLY A 687 10.38 -17.88 18.55
N GLY A 688 9.52 -18.62 19.27
CA GLY A 688 8.46 -18.09 20.14
C GLY A 688 8.85 -17.95 21.61
N GLY A 689 9.98 -18.53 22.02
CA GLY A 689 10.43 -18.56 23.43
C GLY A 689 10.28 -19.89 24.17
N PRO A 690 9.33 -20.79 23.83
CA PRO A 690 9.33 -22.16 24.33
C PRO A 690 10.53 -22.97 23.84
N SER A 691 10.97 -23.95 24.62
CA SER A 691 11.89 -25.01 24.21
C SER A 691 11.14 -26.31 23.96
N LEU A 692 11.74 -27.23 23.20
CA LEU A 692 11.29 -28.62 23.15
C LEU A 692 11.66 -29.31 24.45
N GLN A 693 10.67 -29.89 25.12
CA GLN A 693 10.85 -30.64 26.37
C GLN A 693 10.28 -32.05 26.25
N ARG A 694 11.06 -33.02 26.72
CA ARG A 694 10.66 -34.43 26.78
C ARG A 694 9.68 -34.62 27.94
N ARG A 695 8.48 -35.10 27.64
CA ARG A 695 7.37 -35.27 28.60
C ARG A 695 7.72 -36.26 29.70
N VAL A 696 8.28 -37.40 29.32
CA VAL A 696 8.69 -38.48 30.21
C VAL A 696 10.11 -38.89 29.81
N PRO A 697 11.11 -38.70 30.67
CA PRO A 697 12.52 -38.96 30.34
C PRO A 697 12.83 -40.40 29.94
N ALA A 698 12.05 -41.35 30.44
CA ALA A 698 12.23 -42.78 30.16
C ALA A 698 11.55 -43.24 28.85
N ASP A 699 10.69 -42.40 28.24
CA ASP A 699 10.09 -42.71 26.94
C ASP A 699 11.10 -42.41 25.82
N TYR A 700 11.01 -43.09 24.68
CA TYR A 700 12.00 -43.00 23.61
C TYR A 700 12.13 -41.59 22.99
N GLY A 701 13.36 -41.07 22.94
CA GLY A 701 13.62 -39.66 22.60
C GLY A 701 13.38 -39.33 21.14
N ASN A 702 13.56 -40.29 20.24
CA ASN A 702 13.41 -40.07 18.80
C ASN A 702 11.95 -40.25 18.30
N ASP A 703 10.98 -40.01 19.18
CA ASP A 703 9.56 -40.06 18.88
C ASP A 703 8.89 -38.70 19.20
N PRO A 704 8.32 -37.99 18.20
CA PRO A 704 7.75 -36.65 18.39
C PRO A 704 6.65 -36.56 19.45
N ILE A 705 5.89 -37.64 19.68
CA ILE A 705 4.79 -37.64 20.67
C ILE A 705 5.29 -37.43 22.10
N ASN A 706 6.55 -37.80 22.35
CA ASN A 706 7.20 -37.69 23.65
C ASN A 706 7.70 -36.27 23.93
N TRP A 707 7.49 -35.31 23.01
CA TRP A 707 7.93 -33.93 23.14
C TRP A 707 6.76 -32.95 23.26
N THR A 708 7.03 -31.81 23.89
CA THR A 708 6.12 -30.66 23.99
C THR A 708 6.92 -29.37 23.85
N ALA A 709 6.29 -28.31 23.36
CA ALA A 709 6.88 -26.97 23.39
C ALA A 709 6.39 -26.23 24.62
N ALA A 710 7.25 -25.96 25.60
CA ALA A 710 6.90 -25.35 26.89
C ALA A 710 7.91 -24.29 27.34
N VAL A 711 7.59 -23.54 28.41
CA VAL A 711 8.52 -22.59 29.03
C VAL A 711 9.81 -23.30 29.42
N LEU A 712 10.97 -22.72 29.07
CA LEU A 712 12.30 -23.24 29.37
C LEU A 712 12.53 -23.57 30.86
N THR A 713 13.25 -24.67 31.12
CA THR A 713 13.53 -25.19 32.49
C THR A 713 14.99 -25.63 32.67
N PRO A 714 15.99 -24.80 32.29
CA PRO A 714 17.38 -25.23 32.31
C PRO A 714 17.87 -25.60 33.71
N GLY A 715 18.29 -26.85 33.86
CA GLY A 715 18.75 -27.48 35.09
C GLY A 715 17.62 -28.02 35.98
N ALA A 716 16.42 -28.24 35.45
CA ALA A 716 15.24 -28.63 36.23
C ALA A 716 14.31 -29.60 35.47
N GLU A 717 13.44 -30.27 36.23
CA GLU A 717 12.43 -31.18 35.69
C GLU A 717 11.36 -30.46 34.86
N PHE A 718 10.93 -31.07 33.75
CA PHE A 718 9.70 -30.67 33.07
C PHE A 718 8.51 -30.81 34.04
N PRO A 719 7.82 -29.71 34.40
CA PRO A 719 6.84 -29.74 35.47
C PRO A 719 5.49 -30.36 35.06
N GLY A 720 5.21 -30.50 33.76
CA GLY A 720 3.91 -30.95 33.26
C GLY A 720 2.74 -30.00 33.59
N GLY A 721 1.53 -30.54 33.55
CA GLY A 721 0.28 -29.83 33.89
C GLY A 721 -0.68 -29.62 32.71
N ASP A 722 -1.63 -28.70 32.87
CA ASP A 722 -2.63 -28.39 31.85
C ASP A 722 -2.06 -27.41 30.81
N ALA A 723 -1.75 -27.93 29.63
CA ALA A 723 -1.27 -27.12 28.50
C ALA A 723 -2.34 -26.12 28.00
N PRO A 724 -1.95 -25.01 27.36
CA PRO A 724 -2.90 -24.05 26.84
C PRO A 724 -3.75 -24.65 25.73
N VAL A 725 -5.03 -24.36 25.73
CA VAL A 725 -5.98 -24.73 24.67
C VAL A 725 -6.71 -23.48 24.22
N ILE A 726 -6.65 -23.19 22.92
CA ILE A 726 -7.35 -22.07 22.33
C ILE A 726 -8.82 -22.47 22.11
N ILE A 727 -9.70 -21.86 22.91
CA ILE A 727 -11.15 -22.08 22.88
C ILE A 727 -11.88 -21.01 22.06
N ALA A 728 -11.23 -19.89 21.75
CA ALA A 728 -11.77 -18.87 20.85
C ALA A 728 -10.65 -18.23 20.00
N GLN A 729 -10.76 -18.36 18.68
CA GLN A 729 -9.78 -17.88 17.71
C GLN A 729 -9.89 -16.36 17.46
N PRO A 730 -8.78 -15.65 17.18
CA PRO A 730 -8.86 -14.27 16.74
C PRO A 730 -9.66 -14.15 15.44
N GLN A 731 -10.45 -13.09 15.31
CA GLN A 731 -11.35 -12.88 14.18
C GLN A 731 -10.79 -11.85 13.22
N SER A 732 -10.91 -12.10 11.91
CA SER A 732 -10.56 -11.13 10.86
C SER A 732 -11.35 -9.83 11.02
N ARG A 733 -10.73 -8.70 10.67
CA ARG A 733 -11.32 -7.37 10.82
C ARG A 733 -11.14 -6.56 9.54
N THR A 734 -12.16 -5.78 9.21
CA THR A 734 -12.09 -4.76 8.17
C THR A 734 -12.45 -3.42 8.77
N VAL A 735 -11.55 -2.45 8.66
CA VAL A 735 -11.73 -1.11 9.24
C VAL A 735 -11.21 -0.03 8.31
N ILE A 736 -11.50 1.23 8.64
CA ILE A 736 -11.01 2.40 7.89
C ILE A 736 -9.71 2.87 8.53
N ALA A 737 -8.78 3.38 7.73
CA ALA A 737 -7.54 3.98 8.20
C ALA A 737 -7.80 5.03 9.29
N GLY A 738 -7.01 4.99 10.36
CA GLY A 738 -7.20 5.80 11.57
C GLY A 738 -8.06 5.15 12.66
N SER A 739 -8.73 4.02 12.38
CA SER A 739 -9.47 3.27 13.41
C SER A 739 -8.54 2.57 14.40
N ASN A 740 -9.07 2.21 15.57
CA ASN A 740 -8.42 1.27 16.48
C ASN A 740 -9.01 -0.13 16.27
N VAL A 741 -8.17 -1.16 16.33
CA VAL A 741 -8.56 -2.57 16.15
C VAL A 741 -8.05 -3.38 17.31
N THR A 742 -8.87 -4.33 17.78
CA THR A 742 -8.46 -5.31 18.79
C THR A 742 -8.67 -6.72 18.25
N PHE A 743 -7.61 -7.52 18.28
CA PHE A 743 -7.66 -8.98 18.18
C PHE A 743 -7.62 -9.57 19.59
N SER A 744 -8.40 -10.62 19.82
CA SER A 744 -8.48 -11.30 21.11
C SER A 744 -8.49 -12.80 20.91
N VAL A 745 -7.84 -13.53 21.80
CA VAL A 745 -7.87 -14.99 21.86
C VAL A 745 -8.45 -15.43 23.19
N GLY A 746 -9.31 -16.46 23.17
CA GLY A 746 -9.80 -17.13 24.38
C GLY A 746 -8.98 -18.39 24.62
N VAL A 747 -8.39 -18.51 25.81
CA VAL A 747 -7.48 -19.61 26.14
C VAL A 747 -7.80 -20.17 27.53
N THR A 748 -7.73 -21.48 27.67
CA THR A 748 -7.75 -22.20 28.96
C THR A 748 -6.40 -22.90 29.17
N GLY A 749 -6.00 -23.14 30.41
CA GLY A 749 -4.74 -23.83 30.75
C GLY A 749 -4.19 -23.33 32.09
N ALA A 750 -3.14 -23.98 32.60
CA ALA A 750 -2.51 -23.58 33.86
C ALA A 750 -1.80 -22.22 33.71
N PRO A 751 -1.96 -21.26 34.64
CA PRO A 751 -1.20 -20.01 34.65
C PRO A 751 0.24 -20.22 35.13
N PRO A 752 1.20 -19.34 34.77
CA PRO A 752 1.04 -18.18 33.89
C PRO A 752 0.98 -18.55 32.40
N LEU A 753 0.06 -17.92 31.66
CA LEU A 753 -0.02 -18.02 30.20
C LEU A 753 0.81 -16.90 29.56
N ASN A 754 1.71 -17.26 28.65
CA ASN A 754 2.55 -16.34 27.89
C ASN A 754 2.04 -16.26 26.45
N PHE A 755 2.04 -15.07 25.86
CA PHE A 755 1.50 -14.83 24.52
C PHE A 755 2.56 -14.21 23.61
N VAL A 756 2.54 -14.59 22.34
CA VAL A 756 3.34 -13.96 21.27
C VAL A 756 2.45 -13.73 20.07
N TRP A 757 2.16 -12.47 19.77
CA TRP A 757 1.47 -12.13 18.52
C TRP A 757 2.46 -12.01 17.37
N ARG A 758 2.05 -12.45 16.19
CA ARG A 758 2.83 -12.40 14.95
C ARG A 758 2.05 -11.69 13.85
N PHE A 759 2.74 -10.84 13.08
CA PHE A 759 2.25 -10.19 11.86
C PHE A 759 3.00 -10.76 10.66
N ASN A 760 2.28 -11.41 9.74
CA ASN A 760 2.84 -12.09 8.56
C ASN A 760 4.01 -13.02 8.91
N GLY A 761 3.90 -13.76 10.01
CA GLY A 761 4.91 -14.69 10.51
C GLY A 761 5.90 -14.10 11.51
N ALA A 762 6.18 -12.79 11.46
CA ALA A 762 7.15 -12.14 12.34
C ALA A 762 6.53 -11.76 13.70
N ALA A 763 7.25 -11.99 14.81
CA ALA A 763 6.80 -11.63 16.14
C ALA A 763 6.66 -10.10 16.31
N ILE A 764 5.57 -9.67 16.96
CA ILE A 764 5.28 -8.27 17.28
C ILE A 764 5.84 -7.99 18.67
N ALA A 765 6.89 -7.18 18.74
CA ALA A 765 7.52 -6.85 20.01
C ALA A 765 6.54 -6.21 21.00
N GLY A 766 6.54 -6.69 22.25
CA GLY A 766 5.70 -6.19 23.35
C GLY A 766 4.24 -6.66 23.34
N ALA A 767 3.80 -7.41 22.33
CA ALA A 767 2.45 -7.96 22.27
C ALA A 767 2.36 -9.29 23.04
N THR A 768 2.28 -9.21 24.38
CA THR A 768 2.43 -10.37 25.28
C THR A 768 1.18 -10.71 26.09
N THR A 769 0.00 -10.27 25.65
CA THR A 769 -1.28 -10.55 26.33
C THR A 769 -2.26 -11.26 25.40
N ALA A 770 -3.37 -11.75 25.96
CA ALA A 770 -4.46 -12.35 25.20
C ALA A 770 -5.14 -11.40 24.20
N THR A 771 -4.81 -10.10 24.22
CA THR A 771 -5.38 -9.08 23.34
C THR A 771 -4.29 -8.25 22.67
N LEU A 772 -4.33 -8.19 21.34
CA LEU A 772 -3.51 -7.26 20.56
C LEU A 772 -4.37 -6.06 20.16
N THR A 773 -4.02 -4.87 20.65
CA THR A 773 -4.68 -3.63 20.25
C THR A 773 -3.76 -2.81 19.36
N LEU A 774 -4.24 -2.49 18.16
CA LEU A 774 -3.59 -1.62 17.19
C LEU A 774 -4.36 -0.30 17.14
N SER A 775 -3.69 0.82 17.39
CA SER A 775 -4.29 2.14 17.31
C SER A 775 -3.95 2.85 16.01
N ASN A 776 -4.85 3.72 15.54
CA ASN A 776 -4.64 4.55 14.35
C ASN A 776 -4.14 3.74 13.14
N VAL A 777 -4.81 2.62 12.83
CA VAL A 777 -4.28 1.65 11.86
C VAL A 777 -4.19 2.25 10.47
N GLN A 778 -3.14 1.90 9.73
CA GLN A 778 -2.87 2.37 8.37
C GLN A 778 -2.97 1.22 7.36
N THR A 779 -3.09 1.55 6.07
CA THR A 779 -3.23 0.56 4.99
C THR A 779 -2.07 -0.44 4.94
N SER A 780 -0.87 0.00 5.31
CA SER A 780 0.34 -0.83 5.41
C SER A 780 0.30 -1.91 6.49
N GLN A 781 -0.63 -1.82 7.45
CA GLN A 781 -0.82 -2.81 8.51
C GLN A 781 -1.85 -3.89 8.12
N SER A 782 -2.31 -3.90 6.86
CA SER A 782 -3.15 -5.00 6.36
C SER A 782 -2.31 -6.27 6.23
N GLY A 783 -2.83 -7.41 6.69
CA GLY A 783 -2.12 -8.69 6.66
C GLY A 783 -2.64 -9.68 7.68
N SER A 784 -1.89 -10.77 7.85
CA SER A 784 -2.24 -11.90 8.71
C SER A 784 -1.70 -11.69 10.13
N TYR A 785 -2.55 -11.81 11.14
CA TYR A 785 -2.24 -11.75 12.57
C TYR A 785 -2.54 -13.10 13.23
N ARG A 786 -1.56 -13.68 13.92
CA ARG A 786 -1.66 -14.96 14.63
C ARG A 786 -1.13 -14.79 16.05
N VAL A 787 -1.58 -15.61 16.99
CA VAL A 787 -1.06 -15.65 18.35
C VAL A 787 -0.59 -17.06 18.71
N ASP A 788 0.56 -17.14 19.36
CA ASP A 788 1.09 -18.34 20.00
C ASP A 788 0.98 -18.18 21.51
N VAL A 789 0.54 -19.23 22.20
CA VAL A 789 0.29 -19.20 23.65
C VAL A 789 0.96 -20.39 24.31
N PHE A 790 1.71 -20.17 25.39
CA PHE A 790 2.47 -21.23 26.05
C PHE A 790 2.55 -21.05 27.56
N ASN A 791 2.71 -22.15 28.28
CA ASN A 791 2.96 -22.19 29.72
C ASN A 791 4.00 -23.28 30.04
N SER A 792 4.14 -23.63 31.31
CA SER A 792 5.08 -24.66 31.77
C SER A 792 4.74 -26.08 31.31
N ALA A 793 3.53 -26.34 30.82
CA ALA A 793 3.06 -27.66 30.40
C ALA A 793 3.07 -27.86 28.87
N GLY A 794 2.98 -26.78 28.10
CA GLY A 794 2.92 -26.86 26.64
C GLY A 794 2.55 -25.55 25.97
N SER A 795 2.17 -25.64 24.70
CA SER A 795 1.81 -24.50 23.87
C SER A 795 0.68 -24.81 22.89
N ALA A 796 0.03 -23.76 22.40
CA ALA A 796 -0.98 -23.81 21.35
C ALA A 796 -0.84 -22.59 20.43
N SER A 797 -1.04 -22.81 19.12
CA SER A 797 -1.03 -21.77 18.10
C SER A 797 -2.44 -21.47 17.59
N GLY A 798 -2.76 -20.19 17.46
CA GLY A 798 -4.02 -19.72 16.90
C GLY A 798 -4.05 -19.76 15.37
N LEU A 799 -5.27 -19.75 14.81
CA LEU A 799 -5.50 -19.56 13.38
C LEU A 799 -5.19 -18.10 12.98
N PRO A 800 -4.72 -17.87 11.74
CA PRO A 800 -4.46 -16.52 11.24
C PRO A 800 -5.76 -15.72 11.06
N ALA A 801 -5.80 -14.51 11.62
CA ALA A 801 -6.86 -13.51 11.44
C ALA A 801 -6.37 -12.38 10.52
N THR A 802 -7.12 -12.04 9.48
CA THR A 802 -6.71 -11.01 8.53
C THR A 802 -7.22 -9.62 8.92
N LEU A 803 -6.33 -8.62 8.98
CA LEU A 803 -6.70 -7.21 9.03
C LEU A 803 -6.76 -6.64 7.61
N THR A 804 -7.87 -6.02 7.25
CA THR A 804 -8.01 -5.20 6.04
C THR A 804 -8.27 -3.76 6.42
N VAL A 805 -7.38 -2.84 6.05
CA VAL A 805 -7.54 -1.40 6.33
C VAL A 805 -7.86 -0.65 5.04
N LEU A 806 -9.01 0.03 5.02
CA LEU A 806 -9.57 0.74 3.87
C LEU A 806 -9.34 2.24 3.98
N SER A 807 -9.16 2.94 2.86
CA SER A 807 -8.98 4.40 2.86
C SER A 807 -10.34 5.12 2.96
N PRO A 808 -10.46 6.18 3.78
CA PRO A 808 -11.69 6.99 3.85
C PRO A 808 -11.90 7.84 2.59
N VAL A 809 -13.15 8.29 2.38
CA VAL A 809 -13.46 9.31 1.37
C VAL A 809 -12.74 10.61 1.71
N THR A 810 -11.96 11.12 0.77
CA THR A 810 -11.23 12.39 0.89
C THR A 810 -11.39 13.21 -0.38
N PHE A 811 -11.69 14.51 -0.23
CA PHE A 811 -11.79 15.41 -1.37
C PHE A 811 -10.42 15.66 -1.99
N THR A 812 -10.26 15.29 -3.26
CA THR A 812 -9.08 15.58 -4.09
C THR A 812 -9.20 16.91 -4.84
N LEU A 813 -10.43 17.44 -4.98
CA LEU A 813 -10.75 18.76 -5.49
C LEU A 813 -11.92 19.35 -4.68
N GLN A 814 -11.70 20.53 -4.10
CA GLN A 814 -12.71 21.29 -3.36
C GLN A 814 -13.45 22.26 -4.31
N PRO A 815 -14.75 22.54 -4.06
CA PRO A 815 -15.45 23.60 -4.78
C PRO A 815 -14.87 24.97 -4.43
N ALA A 816 -14.67 25.82 -5.44
CA ALA A 816 -14.09 27.15 -5.27
C ALA A 816 -15.17 28.25 -5.19
N PRO A 817 -15.01 29.26 -4.30
CA PRO A 817 -15.88 30.44 -4.28
C PRO A 817 -15.75 31.25 -5.57
N GLN A 818 -16.83 31.92 -5.98
CA GLN A 818 -16.86 32.71 -7.21
C GLN A 818 -17.62 34.02 -7.04
N ASN A 819 -17.05 35.10 -7.60
CA ASN A 819 -17.73 36.38 -7.78
C ASN A 819 -18.32 36.40 -9.20
N VAL A 820 -19.63 36.51 -9.32
CA VAL A 820 -20.32 36.36 -10.62
C VAL A 820 -21.25 37.52 -10.89
N LEU A 821 -21.32 37.98 -12.15
CA LEU A 821 -22.27 39.00 -12.56
C LEU A 821 -23.66 38.37 -12.79
N PRO A 822 -24.76 39.10 -12.55
CA PRO A 822 -26.09 38.67 -12.94
C PRO A 822 -26.15 38.24 -14.41
N GLY A 823 -26.86 37.15 -14.70
CA GLY A 823 -27.01 36.61 -16.06
C GLY A 823 -25.90 35.66 -16.52
N THR A 824 -24.81 35.52 -15.76
CA THR A 824 -23.71 34.61 -16.11
C THR A 824 -24.01 33.14 -15.74
N ASN A 825 -23.29 32.20 -16.36
CA ASN A 825 -23.35 30.79 -16.01
C ASN A 825 -22.29 30.48 -14.96
N VAL A 826 -22.67 29.74 -13.91
CA VAL A 826 -21.78 29.30 -12.83
C VAL A 826 -21.63 27.79 -12.90
N THR A 827 -20.41 27.31 -12.72
CA THR A 827 -20.09 25.88 -12.55
C THR A 827 -19.20 25.71 -11.33
N LEU A 828 -19.68 24.92 -10.37
CA LEU A 828 -18.90 24.43 -9.24
C LEU A 828 -18.46 23.00 -9.52
N ALA A 829 -17.24 22.64 -9.12
CA ALA A 829 -16.67 21.32 -9.35
C ALA A 829 -16.05 20.78 -8.06
N ALA A 830 -16.19 19.47 -7.83
CA ALA A 830 -15.56 18.76 -6.74
C ALA A 830 -15.22 17.33 -7.17
N SER A 831 -14.19 16.77 -6.55
CA SER A 831 -13.78 15.37 -6.75
C SER A 831 -13.27 14.83 -5.43
N ALA A 832 -13.55 13.57 -5.16
CA ALA A 832 -13.13 12.85 -3.99
C ALA A 832 -12.70 11.43 -4.38
N ALA A 833 -11.73 10.90 -3.64
CA ALA A 833 -11.27 9.53 -3.72
C ALA A 833 -11.75 8.78 -2.48
N GLY A 834 -12.18 7.53 -2.64
CA GLY A 834 -12.66 6.66 -1.58
C GLY A 834 -12.57 5.20 -2.02
N HIS A 835 -13.14 4.30 -1.24
CA HIS A 835 -13.26 2.89 -1.57
C HIS A 835 -14.44 2.66 -2.52
N GLY A 836 -14.17 2.28 -3.77
CA GLY A 836 -15.20 2.00 -4.77
C GLY A 836 -15.80 3.26 -5.40
N ASN A 837 -17.10 3.22 -5.74
CA ASN A 837 -17.78 4.32 -6.43
C ASN A 837 -18.17 5.44 -5.46
N VAL A 838 -17.52 6.60 -5.60
CA VAL A 838 -17.86 7.81 -4.85
C VAL A 838 -19.08 8.50 -5.47
N ARG A 839 -20.13 8.67 -4.68
CA ARG A 839 -21.38 9.36 -4.99
C ARG A 839 -21.36 10.76 -4.41
N TYR A 840 -21.94 11.74 -5.11
CA TYR A 840 -21.96 13.15 -4.68
C TYR A 840 -23.39 13.62 -4.42
N GLN A 841 -23.52 14.63 -3.56
CA GLN A 841 -24.77 15.36 -3.35
C GLN A 841 -24.46 16.82 -3.03
N TRP A 842 -24.76 17.73 -3.96
CA TRP A 842 -24.59 19.17 -3.76
C TRP A 842 -25.66 19.74 -2.84
N ARG A 843 -25.29 20.80 -2.13
CA ARG A 843 -26.09 21.50 -1.14
C ARG A 843 -25.97 23.00 -1.30
N PHE A 844 -27.05 23.73 -1.05
CA PHE A 844 -27.10 25.18 -0.97
C PHE A 844 -27.65 25.58 0.40
N GLY A 845 -26.91 26.42 1.14
CA GLY A 845 -27.27 26.79 2.51
C GLY A 845 -27.42 25.57 3.45
N GLY A 846 -26.67 24.50 3.19
CA GLY A 846 -26.74 23.23 3.93
C GLY A 846 -27.84 22.25 3.47
N THR A 847 -28.74 22.64 2.57
CA THR A 847 -29.86 21.80 2.09
C THR A 847 -29.52 21.13 0.76
N ASN A 848 -29.86 19.84 0.58
CA ASN A 848 -29.64 19.10 -0.66
C ASN A 848 -30.34 19.75 -1.85
N ILE A 849 -29.60 19.95 -2.94
CA ILE A 849 -30.14 20.38 -4.22
C ILE A 849 -30.63 19.13 -4.98
N PRO A 850 -31.93 18.99 -5.28
CA PRO A 850 -32.46 17.79 -5.93
C PRO A 850 -31.78 17.47 -7.26
N GLY A 851 -31.37 16.21 -7.45
CA GLY A 851 -30.74 15.73 -8.69
C GLY A 851 -29.29 16.17 -8.91
N ALA A 852 -28.72 17.02 -8.04
CA ALA A 852 -27.35 17.49 -8.15
C ALA A 852 -26.36 16.46 -7.55
N THR A 853 -26.16 15.35 -8.25
CA THR A 853 -25.34 14.20 -7.80
C THR A 853 -24.05 13.98 -8.59
N ASN A 854 -23.79 14.85 -9.57
CA ASN A 854 -22.57 14.81 -10.36
C ASN A 854 -21.39 15.48 -9.62
N THR A 855 -20.18 15.22 -10.09
CA THR A 855 -18.95 15.91 -9.64
C THR A 855 -18.95 17.42 -9.94
N THR A 856 -19.90 17.89 -10.75
CA THR A 856 -20.12 19.31 -11.02
C THR A 856 -21.58 19.69 -10.78
N TYR A 857 -21.79 20.93 -10.33
CA TYR A 857 -23.09 21.57 -10.27
C TYR A 857 -23.03 22.87 -11.05
N SER A 858 -23.89 23.01 -12.06
CA SER A 858 -23.96 24.20 -12.90
C SER A 858 -25.36 24.78 -12.90
N PHE A 859 -25.43 26.11 -12.95
CA PHE A 859 -26.68 26.83 -13.20
C PHE A 859 -26.41 28.04 -14.11
N THR A 860 -27.40 28.38 -14.92
CA THR A 860 -27.34 29.49 -15.87
C THR A 860 -28.11 30.69 -15.33
N ASN A 861 -27.84 31.89 -15.87
CA ASN A 861 -28.57 33.11 -15.53
C ASN A 861 -28.50 33.44 -14.02
N ALA A 862 -27.29 33.50 -13.47
CA ALA A 862 -27.07 33.78 -12.04
C ALA A 862 -27.86 35.02 -11.58
N SER A 863 -28.52 34.91 -10.43
CA SER A 863 -29.33 35.97 -9.83
C SER A 863 -29.07 36.04 -8.32
N LEU A 864 -29.62 37.05 -7.63
CA LEU A 864 -29.50 37.17 -6.18
C LEU A 864 -30.03 35.94 -5.41
N ALA A 865 -30.94 35.15 -6.00
CA ALA A 865 -31.40 33.91 -5.39
C ALA A 865 -30.32 32.81 -5.32
N ASN A 866 -29.26 32.93 -6.13
CA ASN A 866 -28.12 32.02 -6.13
C ASN A 866 -26.97 32.47 -5.20
N HIS A 867 -27.10 33.66 -4.58
CA HIS A 867 -26.09 34.21 -3.67
C HIS A 867 -26.06 33.39 -2.38
N GLY A 868 -24.92 32.80 -2.05
CA GLY A 868 -24.76 32.05 -0.80
C GLY A 868 -23.77 30.89 -0.89
N THR A 869 -23.77 30.08 0.16
CA THR A 869 -22.82 28.98 0.34
C THR A 869 -23.28 27.70 -0.33
N TYR A 870 -22.39 27.10 -1.12
CA TYR A 870 -22.54 25.78 -1.69
C TYR A 870 -21.51 24.83 -1.07
N SER A 871 -21.92 23.60 -0.80
CA SER A 871 -21.02 22.52 -0.41
C SER A 871 -21.49 21.22 -1.04
N VAL A 872 -20.66 20.19 -1.04
CA VAL A 872 -21.00 18.87 -1.57
C VAL A 872 -20.60 17.80 -0.57
N THR A 873 -21.45 16.80 -0.43
CA THR A 873 -21.11 15.58 0.32
C THR A 873 -20.65 14.54 -0.69
N ALA A 874 -19.46 13.98 -0.49
CA ALA A 874 -18.99 12.81 -1.22
C ALA A 874 -19.08 11.60 -0.29
N MET A 875 -19.61 10.49 -0.78
CA MET A 875 -19.78 9.27 0.01
C MET A 875 -19.53 8.03 -0.86
N ASP A 876 -18.93 7.00 -0.28
CA ASP A 876 -18.87 5.67 -0.88
C ASP A 876 -19.75 4.70 -0.07
N ASP A 877 -19.50 3.40 -0.14
CA ASP A 877 -20.22 2.39 0.65
C ASP A 877 -19.70 2.29 2.10
N ILE A 878 -18.69 3.07 2.48
CA ILE A 878 -17.94 2.92 3.73
C ILE A 878 -17.91 4.20 4.57
N SER A 879 -17.72 5.35 3.94
CA SER A 879 -17.55 6.64 4.60
C SER A 879 -18.10 7.81 3.78
N SER A 880 -18.26 8.95 4.43
CA SER A 880 -18.68 10.19 3.79
C SER A 880 -17.82 11.36 4.26
N ALA A 881 -17.52 12.27 3.36
CA ALA A 881 -16.88 13.55 3.65
C ALA A 881 -17.73 14.70 3.14
N VAL A 882 -17.63 15.84 3.81
CA VAL A 882 -18.22 17.11 3.39
C VAL A 882 -17.10 18.02 2.87
N SER A 883 -17.31 18.65 1.71
CA SER A 883 -16.37 19.60 1.14
C SER A 883 -16.23 20.85 2.01
N SER A 884 -15.19 21.65 1.76
CA SER A 884 -15.20 23.05 2.21
C SER A 884 -16.33 23.82 1.53
N ASP A 885 -16.71 24.94 2.14
CA ASP A 885 -17.74 25.85 1.63
C ASP A 885 -17.23 26.68 0.44
N ALA A 886 -18.02 26.74 -0.62
CA ALA A 886 -17.82 27.60 -1.78
C ALA A 886 -18.91 28.69 -1.81
N PHE A 887 -18.52 29.93 -1.53
CA PHE A 887 -19.45 31.05 -1.54
C PHE A 887 -19.60 31.64 -2.95
N ILE A 888 -20.83 31.70 -3.45
CA ILE A 888 -21.17 32.42 -4.68
C ILE A 888 -21.62 33.83 -4.32
N PHE A 889 -20.81 34.82 -4.69
CA PHE A 889 -21.12 36.24 -4.48
C PHE A 889 -21.60 36.87 -5.79
N VAL A 890 -22.89 37.24 -5.84
CA VAL A 890 -23.48 37.86 -7.04
C VAL A 890 -23.25 39.37 -7.05
N LEU A 891 -22.41 39.84 -7.96
CA LEU A 891 -21.94 41.21 -8.10
C LEU A 891 -22.91 42.08 -8.93
N VAL A 892 -23.75 42.86 -8.27
CA VAL A 892 -24.66 43.82 -8.94
C VAL A 892 -23.91 45.11 -9.29
N ARG A 893 -23.96 45.55 -10.56
CA ARG A 893 -23.30 46.80 -11.02
C ARG A 893 -23.91 48.05 -10.37
N PRO A 894 -23.14 49.14 -10.19
CA PRO A 894 -23.65 50.38 -9.66
C PRO A 894 -24.64 51.04 -10.63
N GLY A 895 -25.74 51.56 -10.11
CA GLY A 895 -26.71 52.35 -10.88
C GLY A 895 -27.08 53.63 -10.12
N PHE A 896 -26.96 54.79 -10.77
CA PHE A 896 -27.35 56.06 -10.17
C PHE A 896 -28.87 56.17 -10.05
N VAL A 897 -29.35 56.28 -8.82
CA VAL A 897 -30.76 56.55 -8.48
C VAL A 897 -31.01 58.03 -8.19
N GLN A 898 -29.96 58.81 -7.93
CA GLN A 898 -30.00 60.27 -7.90
C GLN A 898 -28.87 60.84 -8.78
N GLN A 899 -29.25 61.69 -9.73
CA GLN A 899 -28.36 62.39 -10.65
C GLN A 899 -27.93 63.75 -10.05
N PRO A 900 -26.73 64.26 -10.38
CA PRO A 900 -26.37 65.61 -10.00
C PRO A 900 -27.30 66.61 -10.72
N GLN A 901 -27.51 67.79 -10.13
CA GLN A 901 -28.32 68.86 -10.72
C GLN A 901 -27.41 70.01 -11.19
N PRO A 902 -27.76 70.76 -12.25
CA PRO A 902 -27.02 71.96 -12.63
C PRO A 902 -27.06 73.00 -11.50
N GLN A 903 -26.01 73.81 -11.39
CA GLN A 903 -25.88 74.85 -10.37
C GLN A 903 -25.51 76.17 -11.04
N THR A 904 -26.09 77.27 -10.56
CA THR A 904 -25.71 78.63 -10.94
C THR A 904 -25.27 79.37 -9.68
N VAL A 905 -24.08 79.96 -9.69
CA VAL A 905 -23.49 80.67 -8.54
C VAL A 905 -22.84 81.97 -9.00
N LEU A 906 -22.63 82.93 -8.10
CA LEU A 906 -21.84 84.11 -8.39
C LEU A 906 -20.34 83.80 -8.37
N GLN A 907 -19.55 84.64 -9.03
CA GLN A 907 -18.11 84.55 -9.03
C GLN A 907 -17.57 84.59 -7.58
N GLY A 908 -16.75 83.62 -7.21
CA GLY A 908 -16.23 83.45 -5.85
C GLY A 908 -17.10 82.64 -4.89
N GLN A 909 -18.34 82.27 -5.27
CA GLN A 909 -19.22 81.45 -4.41
C GLN A 909 -18.94 79.94 -4.49
N THR A 910 -19.67 79.19 -3.66
CA THR A 910 -19.55 77.73 -3.53
C THR A 910 -20.71 77.01 -4.23
N ALA A 911 -20.41 75.98 -5.03
CA ALA A 911 -21.39 75.10 -5.66
C ALA A 911 -21.30 73.67 -5.10
N THR A 912 -22.45 73.02 -4.88
CA THR A 912 -22.53 71.66 -4.33
C THR A 912 -23.29 70.73 -5.28
N PHE A 913 -22.71 69.56 -5.56
CA PHE A 913 -23.29 68.51 -6.38
C PHE A 913 -23.35 67.20 -5.60
N SER A 914 -24.47 66.47 -5.68
CA SER A 914 -24.66 65.18 -5.00
C SER A 914 -25.18 64.10 -5.95
N VAL A 915 -24.88 62.85 -5.64
CA VAL A 915 -25.35 61.65 -6.36
C VAL A 915 -25.70 60.54 -5.39
N VAL A 916 -26.56 59.61 -5.80
CA VAL A 916 -26.80 58.38 -5.03
C VAL A 916 -26.76 57.21 -6.00
N ALA A 917 -25.99 56.17 -5.68
CA ALA A 917 -25.90 54.95 -6.47
C ALA A 917 -26.28 53.71 -5.62
N THR A 918 -26.96 52.77 -6.26
CA THR A 918 -27.26 51.43 -5.74
C THR A 918 -26.31 50.41 -6.38
N GLY A 919 -26.13 49.22 -5.82
CA GLY A 919 -25.24 48.17 -6.34
C GLY A 919 -24.59 47.36 -5.22
N ALA A 920 -23.76 46.37 -5.57
CA ALA A 920 -23.02 45.60 -4.56
C ALA A 920 -21.95 46.48 -3.88
N PRO A 921 -21.95 46.61 -2.54
CA PRO A 921 -20.95 47.38 -1.81
C PRO A 921 -19.58 46.65 -1.78
N PRO A 922 -18.46 47.37 -1.59
CA PRO A 922 -18.36 48.83 -1.51
C PRO A 922 -18.53 49.51 -2.87
N ILE A 923 -19.22 50.66 -2.88
CA ILE A 923 -19.32 51.54 -4.06
C ILE A 923 -18.38 52.73 -3.85
N TRP A 924 -17.54 52.99 -4.84
CA TRP A 924 -16.63 54.13 -4.88
C TRP A 924 -17.12 55.16 -5.90
N PHE A 925 -16.92 56.45 -5.59
CA PHE A 925 -17.31 57.57 -6.44
C PHE A 925 -16.08 58.36 -6.88
N ARG A 926 -16.10 58.86 -8.12
CA ARG A 926 -15.13 59.80 -8.67
C ARG A 926 -15.84 60.92 -9.42
N TRP A 927 -15.64 62.16 -9.01
CA TRP A 927 -16.16 63.31 -9.75
C TRP A 927 -15.25 63.72 -10.91
N ILE A 928 -15.83 64.29 -11.96
CA ILE A 928 -15.15 64.73 -13.18
C ILE A 928 -15.64 66.14 -13.48
N ARG A 929 -14.70 67.09 -13.58
CA ARG A 929 -14.94 68.52 -13.84
C ARG A 929 -14.25 68.93 -15.14
N GLY A 930 -14.98 69.48 -16.11
CA GLY A 930 -14.42 69.92 -17.39
C GLY A 930 -13.70 68.82 -18.17
N GLY A 931 -14.13 67.56 -17.99
CA GLY A 931 -13.47 66.37 -18.56
C GLY A 931 -12.28 65.83 -17.76
N ILE A 932 -11.84 66.52 -16.70
CA ILE A 932 -10.70 66.12 -15.87
C ILE A 932 -11.20 65.47 -14.58
N PRO A 933 -10.68 64.29 -14.18
CA PRO A 933 -11.00 63.69 -12.88
C PRO A 933 -10.64 64.62 -11.72
N TYR A 934 -11.64 64.92 -10.89
CA TYR A 934 -11.46 65.65 -9.65
C TYR A 934 -11.22 64.63 -8.53
N LEU A 935 -10.15 64.82 -7.75
CA LEU A 935 -9.79 63.92 -6.65
C LEU A 935 -10.86 64.00 -5.55
N THR A 936 -11.80 63.05 -5.57
CA THR A 936 -12.77 62.88 -4.50
C THR A 936 -12.48 61.57 -3.77
N ASN A 937 -12.05 61.70 -2.52
CA ASN A 937 -12.49 60.88 -1.39
C ASN A 937 -13.86 60.24 -1.70
N SER A 938 -14.00 58.93 -1.49
CA SER A 938 -15.06 57.99 -1.91
C SER A 938 -16.52 58.36 -1.55
N VAL A 939 -16.90 59.63 -1.63
CA VAL A 939 -18.15 60.21 -1.13
C VAL A 939 -19.07 60.63 -2.28
N PRO A 940 -20.39 60.47 -2.11
CA PRO A 940 -21.40 60.86 -3.10
C PRO A 940 -21.60 62.38 -3.29
N LEU A 941 -20.69 63.23 -2.78
CA LEU A 941 -20.84 64.68 -2.70
C LEU A 941 -19.59 65.39 -3.23
N LEU A 942 -19.76 66.41 -4.06
CA LEU A 942 -18.72 67.33 -4.52
C LEU A 942 -19.07 68.76 -4.10
N VAL A 943 -18.13 69.43 -3.43
CA VAL A 943 -18.23 70.85 -3.09
C VAL A 943 -17.10 71.59 -3.81
N LEU A 944 -17.46 72.57 -4.64
CA LEU A 944 -16.54 73.44 -5.35
C LEU A 944 -16.62 74.83 -4.72
N THR A 945 -15.59 75.25 -4.00
CA THR A 945 -15.50 76.62 -3.44
C THR A 945 -14.84 77.57 -4.43
N ASN A 946 -15.06 78.88 -4.26
CA ASN A 946 -14.44 79.93 -5.06
C ASN A 946 -14.60 79.72 -6.57
N CYS A 947 -15.83 79.53 -7.04
CA CYS A 947 -16.12 79.25 -8.44
C CYS A 947 -15.82 80.48 -9.32
N GLN A 948 -14.96 80.32 -10.33
CA GLN A 948 -14.50 81.44 -11.18
C GLN A 948 -14.99 81.38 -12.64
N ALA A 949 -15.41 80.20 -13.12
CA ALA A 949 -15.78 80.02 -14.52
C ALA A 949 -16.74 78.84 -14.72
N ASN A 950 -17.51 78.92 -15.81
CA ASN A 950 -18.41 77.85 -16.25
C ASN A 950 -17.66 76.53 -16.48
N THR A 951 -18.25 75.42 -16.07
CA THR A 951 -17.66 74.09 -16.30
C THR A 951 -18.72 72.99 -16.25
N SER A 952 -18.42 71.84 -16.84
CA SER A 952 -19.28 70.66 -16.74
C SER A 952 -18.87 69.77 -15.57
N VAL A 953 -19.83 69.13 -14.92
CA VAL A 953 -19.63 68.25 -13.75
C VAL A 953 -20.41 66.95 -13.95
N ARG A 954 -19.77 65.80 -13.66
CA ARG A 954 -20.43 64.48 -13.53
C ARG A 954 -19.73 63.62 -12.49
N ALA A 955 -20.41 62.57 -12.00
CA ALA A 955 -19.81 61.54 -11.16
C ALA A 955 -19.66 60.22 -11.93
N ALA A 956 -18.71 59.38 -11.52
CA ALA A 956 -18.59 57.99 -11.93
C ALA A 956 -18.64 57.11 -10.68
N ALA A 957 -19.46 56.05 -10.72
CA ALA A 957 -19.56 55.05 -9.66
C ALA A 957 -18.91 53.73 -10.11
N THR A 958 -18.10 53.15 -9.24
CA THR A 958 -17.44 51.85 -9.46
C THR A 958 -17.68 50.93 -8.27
N ASN A 959 -17.79 49.63 -8.50
CA ASN A 959 -17.64 48.58 -7.49
C ASN A 959 -16.90 47.38 -8.10
N MET A 960 -16.83 46.26 -7.39
CA MET A 960 -16.20 45.02 -7.87
C MET A 960 -16.84 44.44 -9.15
N ALA A 961 -18.07 44.83 -9.51
CA ALA A 961 -18.78 44.41 -10.71
C ALA A 961 -18.41 45.23 -11.97
N THR A 962 -17.68 46.33 -11.79
CA THR A 962 -17.33 47.28 -12.87
C THR A 962 -15.82 47.48 -12.95
N GLY A 963 -15.26 47.49 -14.17
CA GLY A 963 -13.85 47.82 -14.38
C GLY A 963 -13.50 49.30 -14.09
N PRO A 964 -12.24 49.72 -14.35
CA PRO A 964 -11.69 51.05 -13.99
C PRO A 964 -12.45 52.29 -14.52
N GLY A 965 -13.38 52.09 -15.46
CA GLY A 965 -14.22 53.15 -16.04
C GLY A 965 -15.51 53.47 -15.28
N GLY A 966 -16.04 52.52 -14.50
CA GLY A 966 -17.32 52.68 -13.78
C GLY A 966 -18.53 52.93 -14.67
N ILE A 967 -19.64 53.31 -14.03
CA ILE A 967 -20.83 53.86 -14.68
C ILE A 967 -20.86 55.36 -14.42
N ASN A 968 -21.10 56.18 -15.44
CA ASN A 968 -21.18 57.64 -15.31
C ASN A 968 -22.60 58.09 -14.98
N SER A 969 -22.72 59.16 -14.19
CA SER A 969 -23.95 59.95 -14.08
C SER A 969 -24.15 60.76 -15.36
N SER A 970 -25.31 61.40 -15.46
CA SER A 970 -25.53 62.53 -16.38
C SER A 970 -24.50 63.64 -16.12
N THR A 971 -24.21 64.43 -17.16
CA THR A 971 -23.34 65.60 -17.07
C THR A 971 -24.19 66.85 -16.92
N VAL A 972 -23.91 67.64 -15.88
CA VAL A 972 -24.60 68.92 -15.60
C VAL A 972 -23.64 70.10 -15.71
N GLN A 973 -24.18 71.31 -15.84
CA GLN A 973 -23.39 72.54 -15.94
C GLN A 973 -23.34 73.26 -14.59
N LEU A 974 -22.15 73.74 -14.25
CA LEU A 974 -21.94 74.83 -13.30
C LEU A 974 -21.85 76.13 -14.12
N THR A 975 -22.78 77.04 -13.88
CA THR A 975 -22.78 78.40 -14.43
C THR A 975 -22.28 79.36 -13.36
N VAL A 976 -21.30 80.20 -13.68
CA VAL A 976 -20.74 81.23 -12.82
C VAL A 976 -21.06 82.58 -13.43
N LEU A 977 -21.86 83.38 -12.72
CA LEU A 977 -22.21 84.74 -13.11
C LEU A 977 -21.14 85.71 -12.57
N ALA A 978 -20.77 86.72 -13.36
CA ALA A 978 -19.83 87.76 -12.93
C ALA A 978 -20.44 88.57 -11.77
N ASP A 979 -19.59 88.94 -10.80
CA ASP A 979 -19.91 89.74 -9.61
C ASP A 979 -18.63 90.54 -9.28
N ASN A 980 -18.46 91.67 -9.96
CA ASN A 980 -17.17 92.34 -10.10
C ASN A 980 -16.78 93.15 -8.86
N ASP A 981 -17.75 93.67 -8.09
CA ASP A 981 -17.54 94.33 -6.80
C ASP A 981 -17.85 93.45 -5.58
N ARG A 982 -18.33 92.21 -5.80
CA ARG A 982 -18.52 91.16 -4.79
C ARG A 982 -19.59 91.48 -3.76
N ASP A 983 -20.62 92.17 -4.20
CA ASP A 983 -21.72 92.60 -3.34
C ASP A 983 -22.82 91.54 -3.22
N GLY A 984 -22.73 90.47 -4.01
CA GLY A 984 -23.68 89.38 -4.01
C GLY A 984 -24.83 89.55 -5.00
N MET A 985 -24.71 90.47 -5.96
CA MET A 985 -25.53 90.58 -7.17
C MET A 985 -24.71 90.17 -8.40
N ALA A 986 -25.37 89.90 -9.53
CA ALA A 986 -24.66 89.59 -10.77
C ALA A 986 -24.56 90.85 -11.65
N ASP A 987 -23.39 91.10 -12.25
CA ASP A 987 -23.15 92.25 -13.13
C ASP A 987 -24.20 92.40 -14.25
N ASP A 988 -24.67 91.27 -14.80
CA ASP A 988 -25.69 91.27 -15.86
C ASP A 988 -27.05 91.75 -15.33
N TRP A 989 -27.38 91.39 -14.08
CA TRP A 989 -28.61 91.81 -13.39
C TRP A 989 -28.52 93.27 -12.95
N GLU A 990 -27.38 93.69 -12.41
CA GLU A 990 -27.13 95.09 -12.07
C GLU A 990 -27.23 96.02 -13.28
N ARG A 991 -26.62 95.63 -14.41
CA ARG A 991 -26.76 96.37 -15.69
C ARG A 991 -28.19 96.42 -16.18
N GLN A 992 -28.98 95.37 -15.96
CA GLN A 992 -30.39 95.32 -16.36
C GLN A 992 -31.22 96.38 -15.63
N PHE A 993 -30.94 96.62 -14.34
CA PHE A 993 -31.71 97.55 -13.51
C PHE A 993 -31.02 98.90 -13.28
N GLY A 994 -29.85 99.12 -13.89
CA GLY A 994 -29.16 100.41 -13.89
C GLY A 994 -28.26 100.65 -12.68
N PHE A 995 -27.90 99.60 -11.95
CA PHE A 995 -26.92 99.63 -10.84
C PHE A 995 -25.49 99.62 -11.36
N ASN A 996 -24.53 100.03 -10.52
CA ASN A 996 -23.14 100.16 -10.92
C ASN A 996 -22.36 98.94 -10.45
N THR A 997 -21.98 98.09 -11.41
CA THR A 997 -21.21 96.84 -11.25
C THR A 997 -19.79 96.99 -10.66
N ASN A 998 -19.47 98.14 -10.07
CA ASN A 998 -18.22 98.41 -9.37
C ASN A 998 -18.46 99.09 -8.01
N ASN A 999 -19.71 99.17 -7.54
CA ASN A 999 -20.14 99.87 -6.33
C ASN A 999 -21.01 98.99 -5.43
N ALA A 1000 -20.36 98.15 -4.63
CA ALA A 1000 -21.02 97.23 -3.70
C ALA A 1000 -21.99 97.86 -2.66
N ALA A 1001 -22.03 99.19 -2.54
CA ALA A 1001 -22.95 99.87 -1.66
C ALA A 1001 -24.39 99.90 -2.19
N ASP A 1002 -24.60 99.80 -3.51
CA ASP A 1002 -25.95 99.84 -4.09
C ASP A 1002 -26.76 98.56 -3.84
N ALA A 1003 -26.10 97.42 -3.59
CA ALA A 1003 -26.71 96.18 -3.07
C ALA A 1003 -27.55 96.37 -1.81
N PHE A 1004 -27.20 97.34 -0.96
CA PHE A 1004 -27.84 97.62 0.32
C PHE A 1004 -28.88 98.75 0.26
N LEU A 1005 -29.11 99.31 -0.93
CA LEU A 1005 -30.17 100.29 -1.15
C LEU A 1005 -31.50 99.57 -1.41
N ASP A 1006 -32.59 100.20 -0.98
CA ASP A 1006 -33.97 99.84 -1.30
C ASP A 1006 -34.42 100.82 -2.40
N PHE A 1007 -34.32 100.41 -3.66
CA PHE A 1007 -34.41 101.33 -4.79
C PHE A 1007 -35.85 101.75 -5.11
N ASP A 1008 -36.83 100.89 -4.87
CA ASP A 1008 -38.25 101.17 -5.10
C ASP A 1008 -39.05 101.46 -3.82
N GLY A 1009 -38.42 101.34 -2.65
CA GLY A 1009 -38.97 101.75 -1.36
C GLY A 1009 -39.87 100.72 -0.70
N ASP A 1010 -39.81 99.45 -1.10
CA ASP A 1010 -40.65 98.36 -0.60
C ASP A 1010 -40.12 97.67 0.66
N THR A 1011 -39.00 98.19 1.20
CA THR A 1011 -38.21 97.70 2.35
C THR A 1011 -37.29 96.52 2.08
N MET A 1012 -37.23 96.02 0.84
CA MET A 1012 -36.28 95.01 0.40
C MET A 1012 -35.07 95.68 -0.24
N ILE A 1013 -33.87 95.29 0.17
CA ILE A 1013 -32.65 95.81 -0.47
C ILE A 1013 -32.42 95.10 -1.81
N ASN A 1014 -31.80 95.80 -2.76
CA ASN A 1014 -31.53 95.31 -4.12
C ASN A 1014 -30.90 93.91 -4.15
N ARG A 1015 -29.99 93.61 -3.21
CA ARG A 1015 -29.37 92.28 -3.10
C ARG A 1015 -30.38 91.19 -2.74
N ASP A 1016 -31.26 91.47 -1.78
CA ASP A 1016 -32.27 90.52 -1.35
C ASP A 1016 -33.28 90.30 -2.48
N GLU A 1017 -33.60 91.34 -3.23
CA GLU A 1017 -34.44 91.26 -4.43
C GLU A 1017 -33.81 90.43 -5.54
N TYR A 1018 -32.52 90.62 -5.80
CA TYR A 1018 -31.76 89.74 -6.67
C TYR A 1018 -31.89 88.30 -6.22
N ILE A 1019 -31.65 88.01 -4.93
CA ILE A 1019 -31.76 86.67 -4.33
C ILE A 1019 -33.17 86.09 -4.47
N ALA A 1020 -34.20 86.91 -4.35
CA ALA A 1020 -35.60 86.53 -4.50
C ALA A 1020 -36.04 86.33 -5.95
N GLY A 1021 -35.32 86.96 -6.89
CA GLY A 1021 -35.72 87.05 -8.29
C GLY A 1021 -36.84 88.05 -8.51
N THR A 1022 -36.91 89.10 -7.69
CA THR A 1022 -37.87 90.20 -7.79
C THR A 1022 -37.28 91.39 -8.55
N GLU A 1023 -38.14 92.29 -9.02
CA GLU A 1023 -37.76 93.49 -9.79
C GLU A 1023 -37.53 94.70 -8.87
N PRO A 1024 -36.30 95.21 -8.76
CA PRO A 1024 -35.91 96.24 -7.80
C PRO A 1024 -36.35 97.66 -8.16
N THR A 1025 -37.13 97.79 -9.21
CA THR A 1025 -37.69 99.05 -9.69
C THR A 1025 -39.21 99.06 -9.55
N ASN A 1026 -39.79 98.05 -8.91
CA ASN A 1026 -41.21 97.80 -8.87
C ASN A 1026 -41.62 97.24 -7.50
N ALA A 1027 -42.05 98.14 -6.61
CA ALA A 1027 -42.46 97.80 -5.25
C ALA A 1027 -43.66 96.82 -5.15
N GLU A 1028 -44.30 96.46 -6.26
CA GLU A 1028 -45.34 95.39 -6.29
C GLU A 1028 -44.77 93.99 -6.57
N SER A 1029 -43.49 93.91 -6.96
CA SER A 1029 -42.74 92.70 -7.23
C SER A 1029 -41.99 92.27 -5.97
N TYR A 1030 -42.62 91.48 -5.11
CA TYR A 1030 -41.97 90.86 -3.95
C TYR A 1030 -42.29 89.37 -3.91
N LEU A 1031 -41.46 88.59 -3.21
CA LEU A 1031 -41.67 87.15 -3.06
C LEU A 1031 -42.96 86.88 -2.27
N LYS A 1032 -43.98 86.35 -2.95
CA LYS A 1032 -45.31 86.14 -2.36
C LYS A 1032 -45.93 84.83 -2.80
N PHE A 1033 -46.88 84.37 -2.01
CA PHE A 1033 -47.86 83.40 -2.49
C PHE A 1033 -48.90 84.14 -3.34
N GLU A 1034 -49.17 83.60 -4.54
CA GLU A 1034 -50.23 84.10 -5.43
C GLU A 1034 -51.60 83.70 -4.92
N SER A 1035 -51.72 82.51 -4.31
CA SER A 1035 -52.98 82.05 -3.73
C SER A 1035 -52.77 80.99 -2.65
N LEU A 1036 -53.76 80.91 -1.75
CA LEU A 1036 -53.96 79.81 -0.81
C LEU A 1036 -55.39 79.29 -1.01
N GLU A 1037 -55.51 78.11 -1.61
CA GLU A 1037 -56.79 77.41 -1.75
C GLU A 1037 -56.99 76.46 -0.56
N THR A 1038 -58.18 76.41 0.06
CA THR A 1038 -58.47 75.55 1.23
C THR A 1038 -59.55 74.50 1.00
N ALA A 1039 -60.17 74.48 -0.19
CA ALA A 1039 -61.19 73.51 -0.56
C ALA A 1039 -60.55 72.15 -0.89
N GLY A 1040 -60.64 71.19 0.04
CA GLY A 1040 -60.07 69.84 -0.11
C GLY A 1040 -58.67 69.64 0.48
N GLY A 1041 -58.20 70.60 1.30
CA GLY A 1041 -56.82 70.68 1.82
C GLY A 1041 -56.23 72.04 1.47
N ALA A 1042 -55.21 72.51 2.20
CA ALA A 1042 -54.54 73.74 1.82
C ALA A 1042 -53.61 73.50 0.64
N LYS A 1043 -53.59 74.40 -0.33
CA LYS A 1043 -52.64 74.41 -1.43
C LYS A 1043 -52.13 75.82 -1.62
N VAL A 1044 -50.85 76.02 -1.38
CA VAL A 1044 -50.17 77.30 -1.63
C VAL A 1044 -49.61 77.32 -3.05
N THR A 1045 -49.80 78.43 -3.74
CA THR A 1045 -49.32 78.65 -5.11
C THR A 1045 -48.40 79.87 -5.12
N PHE A 1046 -47.26 79.80 -5.80
CA PHE A 1046 -46.39 80.95 -6.04
C PHE A 1046 -45.74 80.88 -7.42
N GLN A 1047 -45.24 82.02 -7.92
CA GLN A 1047 -44.40 82.05 -9.13
C GLN A 1047 -42.95 81.76 -8.75
N ALA A 1048 -42.45 80.61 -9.17
CA ALA A 1048 -41.05 80.25 -9.01
C ALA A 1048 -40.23 80.83 -10.17
N VAL A 1049 -39.17 81.57 -9.83
CA VAL A 1049 -38.25 82.19 -10.78
C VAL A 1049 -37.15 81.19 -11.16
N SER A 1050 -36.70 81.26 -12.41
CA SER A 1050 -35.63 80.42 -12.91
C SER A 1050 -34.36 80.57 -12.06
N ALA A 1051 -33.61 79.48 -11.91
CA ALA A 1051 -32.37 79.38 -11.15
C ALA A 1051 -32.47 79.68 -9.63
N ARG A 1052 -33.68 79.85 -9.08
CA ARG A 1052 -33.91 80.02 -7.64
C ARG A 1052 -34.55 78.79 -7.01
N SER A 1053 -34.03 78.36 -5.85
CA SER A 1053 -34.63 77.32 -5.04
C SER A 1053 -35.42 77.95 -3.89
N TYR A 1054 -36.47 77.26 -3.45
CA TYR A 1054 -37.36 77.79 -2.43
C TYR A 1054 -37.55 76.76 -1.31
N SER A 1055 -37.71 77.24 -0.08
CA SER A 1055 -38.28 76.46 1.01
C SER A 1055 -39.67 76.99 1.30
N ILE A 1056 -40.63 76.08 1.46
CA ILE A 1056 -41.87 76.41 2.14
C ILE A 1056 -41.69 75.96 3.57
N GLU A 1057 -41.96 76.87 4.49
CA GLU A 1057 -41.93 76.61 5.91
C GLU A 1057 -43.33 76.85 6.49
N VAL A 1058 -43.67 76.06 7.51
CA VAL A 1058 -44.97 76.11 8.18
C VAL A 1058 -44.81 76.34 9.66
N THR A 1059 -45.79 77.02 10.25
CA THR A 1059 -45.95 77.10 11.70
C THR A 1059 -47.43 77.13 12.05
N ASP A 1060 -47.81 76.59 13.21
CA ASP A 1060 -49.19 76.62 13.68
C ASP A 1060 -49.42 77.75 14.73
N ALA A 1061 -48.42 78.61 14.96
CA ALA A 1061 -48.49 79.77 15.88
C ALA A 1061 -47.57 80.94 15.46
N LEU A 1062 -48.15 82.11 15.18
CA LEU A 1062 -47.41 83.36 14.92
C LEU A 1062 -47.01 84.04 16.25
N GLY A 1063 -45.72 84.33 16.46
CA GLY A 1063 -45.24 85.21 17.53
C GLY A 1063 -44.24 84.61 18.54
N SER A 1064 -44.07 83.29 18.61
CA SER A 1064 -43.03 82.65 19.47
C SER A 1064 -42.63 81.21 19.07
N GLY A 1065 -43.12 80.69 17.93
CA GLY A 1065 -42.84 79.32 17.48
C GLY A 1065 -41.73 79.24 16.41
N GLU A 1066 -41.00 78.12 16.39
CA GLU A 1066 -40.10 77.77 15.30
C GLU A 1066 -40.90 77.53 14.00
N TRP A 1067 -40.39 78.05 12.88
CA TRP A 1067 -40.85 77.67 11.55
C TRP A 1067 -40.21 76.36 11.15
N LEU A 1068 -41.04 75.36 10.83
CA LEU A 1068 -40.59 74.04 10.40
C LEU A 1068 -40.51 73.99 8.89
N LEU A 1069 -39.41 73.44 8.37
CA LEU A 1069 -39.28 73.17 6.94
C LEU A 1069 -40.38 72.19 6.51
N PHE A 1070 -41.24 72.61 5.60
CA PHE A 1070 -42.29 71.77 5.04
C PHE A 1070 -41.78 71.02 3.80
N THR A 1071 -41.20 71.74 2.84
CA THR A 1071 -40.58 71.13 1.67
C THR A 1071 -39.56 72.07 1.02
N ASN A 1072 -38.57 71.48 0.34
CA ASN A 1072 -37.62 72.18 -0.51
C ASN A 1072 -38.00 72.00 -1.98
N ILE A 1073 -38.00 73.10 -2.71
CA ILE A 1073 -38.25 73.15 -4.15
C ILE A 1073 -36.93 73.48 -4.84
N ALA A 1074 -36.44 72.53 -5.64
CA ALA A 1074 -35.22 72.72 -6.42
C ALA A 1074 -35.38 73.81 -7.49
N ALA A 1075 -34.28 74.52 -7.76
CA ALA A 1075 -34.22 75.49 -8.85
C ALA A 1075 -34.50 74.84 -10.21
N ARG A 1076 -35.23 75.55 -11.07
CA ARG A 1076 -35.54 75.14 -12.45
C ARG A 1076 -35.02 76.15 -13.47
N PRO A 1077 -34.76 75.75 -14.72
CA PRO A 1077 -34.16 76.64 -15.73
C PRO A 1077 -35.12 77.68 -16.31
N THR A 1078 -36.42 77.63 -16.00
CA THR A 1078 -37.44 78.56 -16.51
C THR A 1078 -38.41 78.94 -15.40
N ASN A 1079 -38.97 80.15 -15.47
CA ASN A 1079 -40.04 80.57 -14.56
C ASN A 1079 -41.26 79.66 -14.70
N TYR A 1080 -41.93 79.35 -13.60
CA TYR A 1080 -43.12 78.51 -13.61
C TYR A 1080 -43.97 78.71 -12.37
N THR A 1081 -45.27 78.48 -12.49
CA THR A 1081 -46.17 78.43 -11.33
C THR A 1081 -45.97 77.11 -10.59
N HIS A 1082 -45.60 77.18 -9.31
CA HIS A 1082 -45.47 76.00 -8.46
C HIS A 1082 -46.61 75.92 -7.46
N GLN A 1083 -47.17 74.72 -7.31
CA GLN A 1083 -48.26 74.43 -6.38
C GLN A 1083 -47.79 73.39 -5.38
N VAL A 1084 -47.97 73.67 -4.10
CA VAL A 1084 -47.61 72.76 -3.01
C VAL A 1084 -48.86 72.44 -2.21
N PRO A 1085 -49.41 71.22 -2.33
CA PRO A 1085 -50.52 70.78 -1.49
C PRO A 1085 -49.99 70.42 -0.09
N ASP A 1086 -50.65 70.94 0.95
CA ASP A 1086 -50.51 70.50 2.34
C ASP A 1086 -51.69 69.61 2.75
N PRO A 1087 -51.51 68.27 2.70
CA PRO A 1087 -52.56 67.34 3.12
C PRO A 1087 -52.81 67.37 4.64
N ASN A 1088 -51.93 67.98 5.44
CA ASN A 1088 -52.01 68.04 6.89
C ASN A 1088 -52.43 69.41 7.42
N TYR A 1089 -53.09 70.21 6.58
CA TYR A 1089 -53.56 71.55 6.92
C TYR A 1089 -54.46 71.57 8.17
N THR A 1090 -54.26 72.58 9.01
CA THR A 1090 -55.20 72.94 10.08
C THR A 1090 -55.59 74.41 9.96
N ALA A 1091 -56.74 74.80 10.51
CA ALA A 1091 -57.20 76.20 10.49
C ALA A 1091 -56.25 77.19 11.21
N LYS A 1092 -55.21 76.70 11.90
CA LYS A 1092 -54.18 77.51 12.57
C LYS A 1092 -52.83 77.52 11.85
N ARG A 1093 -52.72 76.89 10.67
CA ARG A 1093 -51.45 76.77 9.93
C ARG A 1093 -51.15 78.01 9.09
N PHE A 1094 -49.93 78.52 9.25
CA PHE A 1094 -49.34 79.63 8.52
C PHE A 1094 -48.21 79.11 7.64
N TYR A 1095 -48.04 79.73 6.47
CA TYR A 1095 -47.00 79.40 5.50
C TYR A 1095 -46.12 80.62 5.28
N ARG A 1096 -44.82 80.38 5.11
CA ARG A 1096 -43.91 81.37 4.51
C ARG A 1096 -43.07 80.69 3.45
N ILE A 1097 -42.70 81.47 2.45
CA ILE A 1097 -41.78 81.06 1.40
C ILE A 1097 -40.44 81.77 1.65
N VAL A 1098 -39.35 81.02 1.50
CA VAL A 1098 -37.98 81.50 1.73
C VAL A 1098 -37.12 81.10 0.53
N THR A 1099 -36.18 81.96 0.15
CA THR A 1099 -35.19 81.71 -0.91
C THR A 1099 -33.83 82.27 -0.46
N PRO A 1100 -32.70 81.60 -0.77
CA PRO A 1100 -32.63 80.26 -1.35
C PRO A 1100 -33.19 79.21 -0.37
N SER A 1101 -33.47 78.00 -0.86
CA SER A 1101 -33.94 76.90 -0.01
C SER A 1101 -32.95 76.60 1.13
N ARG A 1102 -33.46 76.38 2.34
CA ARG A 1102 -32.74 76.02 3.57
C ARG A 1102 -32.16 74.61 3.55
#